data_AF-A0A957T5M0-F1
#
_entry.id   AF-A0A957T5M0-F1
#
_cell.length_a   1.000
_cell.length_b   1.000
_cell.length_c   1.000
_cell.angle_alpha   90.00
_cell.angle_beta   90.00
_cell.angle_gamma   90.00
#
_symmetry.space_group_name_H-M   'P 1'
#
loop_
_entity.id
_entity.type
_entity.pdbx_description
1 polymer ?
#
loop_
_entity_poly.entity_id
_entity_poly.type
_entity_poly.pdbx_seq_one_letter_code
_entity_poly.pdbx_strand_id
1 'polypeptide(L)'
;MLLDTQQITALLARWADAVEPFWYAPADNPELGCYGPGYIHWGVQSNFNYAAAMATLADQPGVDNPDHWRGRALAALRFALASHHSGTRTGLNGERWGHSWISMLGIERAMHGVQRLAAHLTAENHAALRRVLVSEADWLLHHGHRGGHAGVIADVWNSSGRNAPESNIWAGALLWRTAQMFPDEAAAPDWEELAHRYFINGVSVAADAEDDTIVAGKPVRERHVGANFFPNYALDHHGYLNVGYMAICVSNAAMLHFDMRRLNLARPRSLDHHQGDLWAVLRRFIFPDGRLARIGGDSRVRYSYCQEYLLPSLLYAADHLDDPHALDLARNQIDLIQQEIDASDDGTFYGRRLGWMRAANPHYFTRLESDRACVLAMALNYAPLVSAPPAPADDFESSVAGGWLEADHGAVMHRSATRLASFSWRAYGLTQAMCQPPDASDLAEWQSNLCPHVRFLGDDGSAPGRHRRLLRQHIDTFDGGFVTCGAVLEGVEIRVDEGANCTDQAVSHIAFAALPDDHTCVVLQYVVAAPDRVGYTVDVKSLHLNLPNDLFNNFRRRIHTPTGAHDLSAPVNADACNAVDGDWLNVEDKIGLVPIYGGDHFVFDRSPQRRGGRYASLFVDEICLQVERTTTRRAPHDTICDVGFVVTSGLDSLAVSQISGDSLIFEPVGVRGVSVLGQDGVRYALVANFGAEDVAVEVWGRQVVLAAGTARVIAE
;
A
#
# COMPACT_ATOMS: atom_id res chain seq x y z
N MET A 1 16.18 21.51 -6.32
CA MET A 1 16.42 21.45 -7.80
C MET A 1 15.20 20.79 -8.41
N LEU A 2 14.64 21.32 -9.51
CA LEU A 2 13.47 20.73 -10.17
C LEU A 2 13.81 19.33 -10.75
N LEU A 3 12.78 18.52 -11.04
CA LEU A 3 12.94 17.17 -11.60
C LEU A 3 13.68 17.17 -12.96
N ASP A 4 14.42 16.10 -13.26
CA ASP A 4 15.05 15.91 -14.58
C ASP A 4 14.00 15.55 -15.64
N THR A 5 13.56 16.56 -16.38
CA THR A 5 12.56 16.39 -17.45
C THR A 5 13.08 15.58 -18.64
N GLN A 6 14.40 15.55 -18.88
CA GLN A 6 14.98 14.78 -19.97
C GLN A 6 14.93 13.28 -19.67
N GLN A 7 15.28 12.89 -18.44
CA GLN A 7 15.12 11.52 -17.96
C GLN A 7 13.67 11.05 -18.08
N ILE A 8 12.71 11.83 -17.57
CA ILE A 8 11.28 11.47 -17.61
C ILE A 8 10.76 11.36 -19.06
N THR A 9 11.19 12.26 -19.95
CA THR A 9 10.81 12.21 -21.37
C THR A 9 11.35 10.95 -22.05
N ALA A 10 12.60 10.57 -21.76
CA ALA A 10 13.20 9.35 -22.32
C ALA A 10 12.47 8.08 -21.85
N LEU A 11 12.09 8.02 -20.56
CA LEU A 11 11.27 6.94 -20.01
C LEU A 11 9.93 6.79 -20.75
N LEU A 12 9.23 7.91 -20.95
CA LEU A 12 7.96 7.92 -21.66
C LEU A 12 8.09 7.56 -23.14
N ALA A 13 9.12 8.05 -23.82
CA ALA A 13 9.37 7.74 -25.24
C ALA A 13 9.62 6.24 -25.44
N ARG A 14 10.51 5.65 -24.63
CA ARG A 14 10.80 4.21 -24.67
C ARG A 14 9.55 3.37 -24.44
N TRP A 15 8.73 3.76 -23.47
CA TRP A 15 7.46 3.09 -23.21
C TRP A 15 6.47 3.24 -24.37
N ALA A 16 6.33 4.44 -24.93
CA ALA A 16 5.41 4.74 -26.03
C ALA A 16 5.64 3.82 -27.23
N ASP A 17 6.91 3.64 -27.63
CA ASP A 17 7.31 2.72 -28.69
C ASP A 17 6.97 1.26 -28.34
N ALA A 18 7.28 0.83 -27.11
CA ALA A 18 7.08 -0.53 -26.64
C ALA A 18 5.60 -0.96 -26.58
N VAL A 19 4.68 0.00 -26.40
CA VAL A 19 3.27 -0.30 -26.20
C VAL A 19 2.40 -0.19 -27.46
N GLU A 20 2.96 0.16 -28.61
CA GLU A 20 2.28 0.16 -29.91
C GLU A 20 1.54 -1.17 -30.23
N PRO A 21 2.04 -2.37 -29.87
CA PRO A 21 1.30 -3.62 -30.08
C PRO A 21 -0.04 -3.73 -29.31
N PHE A 22 -0.27 -2.87 -28.30
CA PHE A 22 -1.51 -2.82 -27.54
C PHE A 22 -2.49 -1.78 -28.07
N TRP A 23 -2.17 -1.12 -29.19
CA TRP A 23 -3.06 -0.18 -29.85
C TRP A 23 -4.08 -0.88 -30.74
N TYR A 24 -5.35 -0.49 -30.60
CA TYR A 24 -6.43 -0.90 -31.48
C TYR A 24 -6.96 0.30 -32.28
N ALA A 25 -7.03 0.16 -33.60
CA ALA A 25 -7.69 1.11 -34.50
C ALA A 25 -8.97 0.47 -35.08
N PRO A 26 -10.17 1.01 -34.80
CA PRO A 26 -11.40 0.54 -35.41
C PRO A 26 -11.36 0.70 -36.94
N ALA A 27 -11.67 -0.36 -37.68
CA ALA A 27 -11.64 -0.35 -39.15
C ALA A 27 -12.71 0.58 -39.78
N ASP A 28 -13.78 0.87 -39.03
CA ASP A 28 -14.90 1.70 -39.46
C ASP A 28 -14.64 3.21 -39.32
N ASN A 29 -13.68 3.62 -38.47
CA ASN A 29 -13.32 5.01 -38.29
C ASN A 29 -11.84 5.16 -37.92
N PRO A 30 -10.97 5.55 -38.86
CA PRO A 30 -9.53 5.67 -38.63
C PRO A 30 -9.14 6.84 -37.72
N GLU A 31 -10.07 7.75 -37.39
CA GLU A 31 -9.82 8.84 -36.44
C GLU A 31 -9.98 8.44 -34.97
N LEU A 32 -10.37 7.19 -34.72
CA LEU A 32 -10.54 6.62 -33.39
C LEU A 32 -9.45 5.60 -33.12
N GLY A 33 -9.12 5.41 -31.85
CA GLY A 33 -8.30 4.29 -31.43
C GLY A 33 -8.31 4.11 -29.93
N CYS A 34 -7.89 2.95 -29.47
CA CYS A 34 -7.96 2.57 -28.07
C CYS A 34 -6.67 1.86 -27.66
N TYR A 35 -6.08 2.31 -26.57
CA TYR A 35 -5.01 1.59 -25.90
C TYR A 35 -5.57 0.53 -24.95
N GLY A 36 -5.06 -0.69 -25.06
CA GLY A 36 -5.53 -1.82 -24.26
C GLY A 36 -6.98 -2.21 -24.58
N PRO A 37 -7.66 -2.97 -23.69
CA PRO A 37 -8.96 -3.57 -24.03
C PRO A 37 -10.13 -2.58 -24.17
N GLY A 38 -10.03 -1.35 -23.65
CA GLY A 38 -11.10 -0.35 -23.79
C GLY A 38 -12.43 -0.69 -23.11
N TYR A 39 -12.44 -1.59 -22.12
CA TYR A 39 -13.65 -1.99 -21.38
C TYR A 39 -14.13 -0.92 -20.40
N ILE A 40 -15.41 -0.96 -20.03
CA ILE A 40 -16.19 0.12 -19.39
C ILE A 40 -15.71 0.67 -18.03
N HIS A 41 -14.74 0.03 -17.37
CA HIS A 41 -14.16 0.51 -16.11
C HIS A 41 -12.66 0.79 -16.29
N TRP A 42 -11.81 -0.15 -15.89
CA TRP A 42 -10.36 0.05 -15.92
C TRP A 42 -9.80 0.16 -17.33
N GLY A 43 -10.45 -0.43 -18.33
CA GLY A 43 -9.96 -0.42 -19.71
C GLY A 43 -10.02 0.98 -20.33
N VAL A 44 -11.14 1.69 -20.15
CA VAL A 44 -11.26 3.07 -20.60
C VAL A 44 -10.37 4.02 -19.79
N GLN A 45 -10.14 3.75 -18.50
CA GLN A 45 -9.18 4.51 -17.70
C GLN A 45 -7.74 4.35 -18.22
N SER A 46 -7.32 3.13 -18.58
CA SER A 46 -6.03 2.90 -19.23
C SER A 46 -5.90 3.69 -20.53
N ASN A 47 -6.98 3.79 -21.30
CA ASN A 47 -7.00 4.58 -22.54
C ASN A 47 -6.91 6.09 -22.27
N PHE A 48 -7.56 6.61 -21.22
CA PHE A 48 -7.41 8.00 -20.78
C PHE A 48 -5.98 8.31 -20.32
N ASN A 49 -5.40 7.43 -19.50
CA ASN A 49 -4.00 7.51 -19.07
C ASN A 49 -3.04 7.55 -20.27
N TYR A 50 -3.23 6.65 -21.25
CA TYR A 50 -2.46 6.62 -22.48
C TYR A 50 -2.61 7.91 -23.29
N ALA A 51 -3.84 8.41 -23.47
CA ALA A 51 -4.10 9.65 -24.18
C ALA A 51 -3.33 10.83 -23.57
N ALA A 52 -3.31 10.92 -22.23
CA ALA A 52 -2.60 11.98 -21.53
C ALA A 52 -1.07 11.86 -21.62
N ALA A 53 -0.56 10.63 -21.53
CA ALA A 53 0.87 10.34 -21.69
C ALA A 53 1.35 10.70 -23.10
N MET A 54 0.64 10.27 -24.14
CA MET A 54 0.99 10.58 -25.54
C MET A 54 0.86 12.06 -25.86
N ALA A 55 -0.18 12.74 -25.34
CA ALA A 55 -0.34 14.19 -25.51
C ALA A 55 0.82 14.96 -24.90
N THR A 56 1.27 14.55 -23.71
CA THR A 56 2.41 15.16 -23.04
C THR A 56 3.71 14.90 -23.78
N LEU A 57 3.94 13.65 -24.20
CA LEU A 57 5.14 13.24 -24.93
C LEU A 57 5.29 14.01 -26.25
N ALA A 58 4.20 14.17 -27.02
CA ALA A 58 4.18 14.87 -28.29
C ALA A 58 4.64 16.34 -28.23
N ASP A 59 4.56 16.95 -27.04
CA ASP A 59 4.92 18.35 -26.80
C ASP A 59 6.29 18.51 -26.11
N GLN A 60 7.00 17.40 -25.82
CA GLN A 60 8.33 17.48 -25.21
C GLN A 60 9.42 17.77 -26.25
N PRO A 61 10.45 18.57 -25.90
CA PRO A 61 11.60 18.80 -26.76
C PRO A 61 12.37 17.50 -27.04
N GLY A 62 12.80 17.31 -28.30
CA GLY A 62 13.67 16.21 -28.70
C GLY A 62 12.98 14.85 -28.86
N VAL A 63 11.65 14.79 -28.82
CA VAL A 63 10.89 13.56 -29.08
C VAL A 63 10.79 13.31 -30.58
N ASP A 64 11.01 12.05 -30.97
CA ASP A 64 10.85 11.60 -32.35
C ASP A 64 9.36 11.44 -32.71
N ASN A 65 9.02 11.80 -33.96
CA ASN A 65 7.66 11.71 -34.52
C ASN A 65 6.55 12.33 -33.63
N PRO A 66 6.66 13.59 -33.18
CA PRO A 66 5.69 14.21 -32.28
C PRO A 66 4.26 14.22 -32.86
N ASP A 67 4.10 14.31 -34.19
CA ASP A 67 2.80 14.24 -34.85
C ASP A 67 2.13 12.86 -34.72
N HIS A 68 2.90 11.78 -34.69
CA HIS A 68 2.37 10.42 -34.46
C HIS A 68 1.78 10.31 -33.06
N TRP A 69 2.53 10.73 -32.04
CA TRP A 69 2.07 10.68 -30.64
C TRP A 69 0.88 11.60 -30.40
N ARG A 70 0.86 12.79 -31.01
CA ARG A 70 -0.31 13.68 -30.98
C ARG A 70 -1.53 13.03 -31.64
N GLY A 71 -1.33 12.36 -32.77
CA GLY A 71 -2.38 11.59 -33.46
C GLY A 71 -2.93 10.46 -32.59
N ARG A 72 -2.06 9.68 -31.94
CA ARG A 72 -2.43 8.64 -30.96
C ARG A 72 -3.26 9.22 -29.82
N ALA A 73 -2.82 10.34 -29.23
CA ALA A 73 -3.52 11.00 -28.14
C ALA A 73 -4.93 11.48 -28.54
N LEU A 74 -5.07 12.13 -29.71
CA LEU A 74 -6.35 12.58 -30.24
C LEU A 74 -7.29 11.41 -30.52
N ALA A 75 -6.79 10.34 -31.15
CA ALA A 75 -7.60 9.16 -31.47
C ALA A 75 -8.08 8.43 -30.21
N ALA A 76 -7.21 8.32 -29.19
CA ALA A 76 -7.54 7.76 -27.89
C ALA A 76 -8.63 8.57 -27.15
N LEU A 77 -8.47 9.89 -27.11
CA LEU A 77 -9.44 10.79 -26.50
C LEU A 77 -10.79 10.71 -27.24
N ARG A 78 -10.80 10.79 -28.57
CA ARG A 78 -12.03 10.69 -29.37
C ARG A 78 -12.76 9.38 -29.16
N PHE A 79 -12.02 8.26 -29.07
CA PHE A 79 -12.62 6.96 -28.78
C PHE A 79 -13.31 6.95 -27.40
N ALA A 80 -12.65 7.47 -26.37
CA ALA A 80 -13.24 7.58 -25.04
C ALA A 80 -14.50 8.45 -25.07
N LEU A 81 -14.45 9.64 -25.68
CA LEU A 81 -15.61 10.53 -25.76
C LEU A 81 -16.78 9.94 -26.56
N ALA A 82 -16.49 9.18 -27.62
CA ALA A 82 -17.51 8.57 -28.48
C ALA A 82 -18.16 7.33 -27.84
N SER A 83 -17.43 6.60 -26.98
CA SER A 83 -17.90 5.37 -26.31
C SER A 83 -18.56 5.59 -24.94
N HIS A 84 -18.62 6.85 -24.48
CA HIS A 84 -19.34 7.24 -23.26
C HIS A 84 -20.87 7.06 -23.41
N HIS A 85 -21.62 6.99 -22.31
CA HIS A 85 -23.09 6.90 -22.33
C HIS A 85 -23.75 8.02 -23.15
N SER A 86 -23.24 9.25 -23.03
CA SER A 86 -23.68 10.41 -23.84
C SER A 86 -23.09 10.43 -25.25
N GLY A 87 -22.28 9.44 -25.62
CA GLY A 87 -21.61 9.31 -26.91
C GLY A 87 -22.45 8.64 -27.99
N THR A 88 -21.78 8.30 -29.09
CA THR A 88 -22.41 7.81 -30.33
C THR A 88 -22.20 6.33 -30.58
N ARG A 89 -21.23 5.70 -29.92
CA ARG A 89 -20.87 4.27 -30.13
C ARG A 89 -20.69 3.53 -28.81
N THR A 90 -20.50 2.22 -28.91
CA THR A 90 -20.03 1.37 -27.81
C THR A 90 -18.51 1.29 -27.80
N GLY A 91 -17.94 0.92 -26.65
CA GLY A 91 -16.57 0.48 -26.50
C GLY A 91 -16.35 -0.93 -27.08
N LEU A 92 -15.16 -1.49 -26.83
CA LEU A 92 -14.73 -2.76 -27.45
C LEU A 92 -15.37 -4.00 -26.82
N ASN A 93 -16.04 -3.87 -25.67
CA ASN A 93 -16.85 -4.93 -25.07
C ASN A 93 -18.34 -4.87 -25.46
N GLY A 94 -18.73 -3.96 -26.38
CA GLY A 94 -20.12 -3.79 -26.79
C GLY A 94 -20.99 -2.95 -25.84
N GLU A 95 -20.39 -2.37 -24.80
CA GLU A 95 -21.08 -1.52 -23.83
C GLU A 95 -20.59 -0.06 -23.92
N ARG A 96 -21.33 0.86 -23.29
CA ARG A 96 -20.89 2.26 -23.11
C ARG A 96 -20.36 2.44 -21.70
N TRP A 97 -19.37 3.30 -21.54
CA TRP A 97 -18.80 3.62 -20.23
C TRP A 97 -19.38 4.93 -19.68
N GLY A 98 -19.17 5.18 -18.39
CA GLY A 98 -19.64 6.37 -17.68
C GLY A 98 -20.63 6.02 -16.57
N HIS A 99 -21.15 7.03 -15.89
CA HIS A 99 -22.25 6.94 -14.94
C HIS A 99 -22.02 5.89 -13.85
N SER A 100 -20.80 5.86 -13.30
CA SER A 100 -20.37 4.92 -12.27
C SER A 100 -19.54 5.63 -11.20
N TRP A 101 -19.41 5.02 -10.02
CA TRP A 101 -18.61 5.56 -8.91
C TRP A 101 -17.14 5.87 -9.26
N ILE A 102 -16.63 5.32 -10.38
CA ILE A 102 -15.22 5.40 -10.76
C ILE A 102 -14.98 6.00 -12.16
N SER A 103 -16.01 6.38 -12.91
CA SER A 103 -15.82 6.91 -14.27
C SER A 103 -15.03 8.22 -14.28
N MET A 104 -15.24 9.05 -13.25
CA MET A 104 -14.54 10.32 -13.02
C MET A 104 -13.03 10.17 -12.89
N LEU A 105 -12.54 9.06 -12.31
CA LEU A 105 -11.12 8.87 -12.03
C LEU A 105 -10.26 8.89 -13.31
N GLY A 106 -10.72 8.26 -14.38
CA GLY A 106 -9.99 8.25 -15.66
C GLY A 106 -9.93 9.64 -16.28
N ILE A 107 -11.03 10.40 -16.20
CA ILE A 107 -11.10 11.77 -16.69
C ILE A 107 -10.10 12.64 -15.93
N GLU A 108 -10.20 12.66 -14.59
CA GLU A 108 -9.35 13.50 -13.73
C GLU A 108 -7.85 13.21 -13.92
N ARG A 109 -7.48 11.93 -14.08
CA ARG A 109 -6.10 11.55 -14.36
C ARG A 109 -5.59 12.09 -15.69
N ALA A 110 -6.44 12.15 -16.71
CA ALA A 110 -6.02 12.51 -18.07
C ALA A 110 -6.07 14.01 -18.37
N MET A 111 -6.73 14.82 -17.55
CA MET A 111 -7.01 16.22 -17.88
C MET A 111 -5.75 17.06 -18.13
N HIS A 112 -4.65 16.80 -17.43
CA HIS A 112 -3.36 17.47 -17.69
C HIS A 112 -2.89 17.31 -19.15
N GLY A 113 -3.08 16.12 -19.73
CA GLY A 113 -2.73 15.84 -21.12
C GLY A 113 -3.80 16.33 -22.11
N VAL A 114 -5.09 16.26 -21.76
CA VAL A 114 -6.16 16.84 -22.59
C VAL A 114 -5.95 18.35 -22.81
N GLN A 115 -5.45 19.06 -21.80
CA GLN A 115 -5.11 20.48 -21.91
C GLN A 115 -4.01 20.75 -22.96
N ARG A 116 -3.04 19.84 -23.12
CA ARG A 116 -2.00 19.95 -24.18
C ARG A 116 -2.59 19.84 -25.58
N LEU A 117 -3.68 19.07 -25.72
CA LEU A 117 -4.36 18.90 -27.01
C LEU A 117 -5.24 20.09 -27.39
N ALA A 118 -5.46 21.08 -26.51
CA ALA A 118 -6.48 22.12 -26.70
C ALA A 118 -6.38 22.85 -28.05
N ALA A 119 -5.16 23.17 -28.53
CA ALA A 119 -4.95 23.84 -29.81
C ALA A 119 -5.24 22.95 -31.04
N HIS A 120 -5.39 21.64 -30.83
CA HIS A 120 -5.60 20.62 -31.87
C HIS A 120 -7.00 20.00 -31.83
N LEU A 121 -7.82 20.34 -30.83
CA LEU A 121 -9.20 19.88 -30.75
C LEU A 121 -10.07 20.64 -31.75
N THR A 122 -10.87 19.90 -32.50
CA THR A 122 -11.90 20.50 -33.37
C THR A 122 -13.07 21.01 -32.52
N ALA A 123 -13.96 21.82 -33.11
CA ALA A 123 -15.19 22.25 -32.45
C ALA A 123 -16.05 21.05 -32.00
N GLU A 124 -16.07 19.97 -32.79
CA GLU A 124 -16.74 18.72 -32.42
C GLU A 124 -16.07 18.04 -31.22
N ASN A 125 -14.73 18.04 -31.16
CA ASN A 125 -14.02 17.48 -30.01
C ASN A 125 -14.28 18.27 -28.73
N HIS A 126 -14.29 19.61 -28.79
CA HIS A 126 -14.67 20.45 -27.66
C HIS A 126 -16.12 20.21 -27.21
N ALA A 127 -17.06 20.12 -28.15
CA ALA A 127 -18.46 19.82 -27.84
C ALA A 127 -18.62 18.42 -27.22
N ALA A 128 -17.88 17.43 -27.70
CA ALA A 128 -17.89 16.08 -27.14
C ALA A 128 -17.29 16.03 -25.73
N LEU A 129 -16.19 16.74 -25.48
CA LEU A 129 -15.59 16.85 -24.15
C LEU A 129 -16.55 17.53 -23.16
N ARG A 130 -17.13 18.68 -23.51
CA ARG A 130 -18.14 19.37 -22.69
C ARG A 130 -19.32 18.45 -22.39
N ARG A 131 -19.86 17.75 -23.41
CA ARG A 131 -20.98 16.81 -23.24
C ARG A 131 -20.67 15.68 -22.26
N VAL A 132 -19.46 15.12 -22.28
CA VAL A 132 -19.07 14.06 -21.35
C VAL A 132 -18.93 14.61 -19.93
N LEU A 133 -18.22 15.72 -19.74
CA LEU A 133 -18.00 16.33 -18.42
C LEU A 133 -19.32 16.73 -17.76
N VAL A 134 -20.20 17.43 -18.49
CA VAL A 134 -21.54 17.81 -18.01
C VAL A 134 -22.37 16.57 -17.68
N SER A 135 -22.34 15.53 -18.54
CA SER A 135 -23.12 14.32 -18.30
C SER A 135 -22.67 13.54 -17.05
N GLU A 136 -21.37 13.52 -16.75
CA GLU A 136 -20.84 12.90 -15.53
C GLU A 136 -21.12 13.74 -14.29
N ALA A 137 -21.01 15.07 -14.38
CA ALA A 137 -21.35 15.99 -13.31
C ALA A 137 -22.84 15.94 -12.94
N ASP A 138 -23.74 15.91 -13.94
CA ASP A 138 -25.17 15.74 -13.73
C ASP A 138 -25.51 14.36 -13.15
N TRP A 139 -24.82 13.31 -13.60
CA TRP A 139 -25.00 11.99 -13.01
C TRP A 139 -24.62 12.00 -11.53
N LEU A 140 -23.49 12.61 -11.15
CA LEU A 140 -23.12 12.77 -9.75
C LEU A 140 -24.15 13.59 -8.96
N LEU A 141 -24.65 14.68 -9.54
CA LEU A 141 -25.63 15.56 -8.91
C LEU A 141 -26.97 14.85 -8.61
N HIS A 142 -27.42 13.98 -9.50
CA HIS A 142 -28.77 13.41 -9.44
C HIS A 142 -28.84 11.92 -9.11
N HIS A 143 -27.79 11.17 -9.42
CA HIS A 143 -27.80 9.70 -9.46
C HIS A 143 -26.54 9.05 -8.89
N GLY A 144 -25.57 9.86 -8.42
CA GLY A 144 -24.29 9.39 -7.91
C GLY A 144 -24.48 8.37 -6.80
N HIS A 145 -23.83 7.21 -6.92
CA HIS A 145 -23.86 6.16 -5.91
C HIS A 145 -22.60 5.31 -5.98
N ARG A 146 -22.23 4.69 -4.84
CA ARG A 146 -21.19 3.67 -4.72
C ARG A 146 -21.75 2.48 -3.98
N GLY A 147 -21.71 1.30 -4.60
CA GLY A 147 -22.38 0.12 -4.07
C GLY A 147 -23.87 0.40 -3.87
N GLY A 148 -24.40 0.07 -2.68
CA GLY A 148 -25.80 0.32 -2.33
C GLY A 148 -26.09 1.73 -1.78
N HIS A 149 -25.13 2.65 -1.80
CA HIS A 149 -25.25 3.95 -1.13
C HIS A 149 -25.21 5.12 -2.11
N ALA A 150 -26.16 6.04 -1.99
CA ALA A 150 -26.28 7.24 -2.83
C ALA A 150 -25.52 8.44 -2.25
N GLY A 151 -25.03 9.31 -3.12
CA GLY A 151 -24.43 10.59 -2.79
C GLY A 151 -23.04 10.50 -2.13
N VAL A 152 -22.75 11.49 -1.28
CA VAL A 152 -21.53 11.55 -0.46
C VAL A 152 -21.68 10.57 0.70
N ILE A 153 -20.69 9.70 0.89
CA ILE A 153 -20.69 8.68 1.94
C ILE A 153 -19.36 8.70 2.70
N ALA A 154 -19.42 8.42 3.99
CA ALA A 154 -18.25 8.29 4.83
C ALA A 154 -18.56 7.40 6.03
N ASP A 155 -17.64 6.50 6.34
CA ASP A 155 -17.62 5.69 7.56
C ASP A 155 -16.19 5.17 7.77
N VAL A 156 -15.79 5.09 9.03
CA VAL A 156 -14.41 4.78 9.39
C VAL A 156 -14.05 3.34 9.05
N TRP A 157 -15.04 2.44 9.00
CA TRP A 157 -14.85 1.03 8.70
C TRP A 157 -15.29 0.68 7.28
N ASN A 158 -14.42 0.03 6.51
CA ASN A 158 -14.74 -0.50 5.18
C ASN A 158 -15.90 -1.52 5.22
N SER A 159 -16.05 -2.26 6.32
CA SER A 159 -17.13 -3.24 6.49
C SER A 159 -18.54 -2.63 6.43
N SER A 160 -18.68 -1.32 6.67
CA SER A 160 -19.94 -0.60 6.50
C SER A 160 -20.38 -0.45 5.04
N GLY A 161 -19.45 -0.63 4.09
CA GLY A 161 -19.65 -0.31 2.67
C GLY A 161 -19.60 1.20 2.35
N ARG A 162 -19.35 2.06 3.35
CA ARG A 162 -19.39 3.52 3.23
C ARG A 162 -18.03 4.22 3.34
N ASN A 163 -16.94 3.49 3.60
CA ASN A 163 -15.59 4.05 3.53
C ASN A 163 -15.21 4.35 2.07
N ALA A 164 -15.14 5.64 1.72
CA ALA A 164 -14.97 6.08 0.34
C ALA A 164 -14.15 7.37 0.18
N PRO A 165 -13.04 7.57 0.91
CA PRO A 165 -12.33 8.85 0.94
C PRO A 165 -11.85 9.29 -0.44
N GLU A 166 -11.18 8.39 -1.15
CA GLU A 166 -10.61 8.65 -2.47
C GLU A 166 -11.70 8.95 -3.50
N SER A 167 -12.85 8.26 -3.37
CA SER A 167 -13.98 8.46 -4.27
C SER A 167 -14.67 9.79 -4.07
N ASN A 168 -14.75 10.24 -2.83
CA ASN A 168 -15.26 11.55 -2.54
C ASN A 168 -14.37 12.62 -3.19
N ILE A 169 -13.05 12.49 -3.11
CA ILE A 169 -12.12 13.48 -3.69
C ILE A 169 -12.23 13.54 -5.22
N TRP A 170 -12.20 12.42 -5.94
CA TRP A 170 -12.28 12.48 -7.41
C TRP A 170 -13.67 12.87 -7.92
N ALA A 171 -14.75 12.57 -7.17
CA ALA A 171 -16.10 13.03 -7.51
C ALA A 171 -16.19 14.56 -7.34
N GLY A 172 -15.68 15.08 -6.22
CA GLY A 172 -15.58 16.52 -5.99
C GLY A 172 -14.73 17.22 -7.04
N ALA A 173 -13.61 16.61 -7.45
CA ALA A 173 -12.71 17.16 -8.46
C ALA A 173 -13.39 17.34 -9.82
N LEU A 174 -14.12 16.31 -10.28
CA LEU A 174 -14.87 16.41 -11.53
C LEU A 174 -15.95 17.50 -11.46
N LEU A 175 -16.75 17.53 -10.40
CA LEU A 175 -17.83 18.50 -10.22
C LEU A 175 -17.29 19.93 -10.25
N TRP A 176 -16.24 20.19 -9.46
CA TRP A 176 -15.62 21.50 -9.39
C TRP A 176 -15.05 21.92 -10.74
N ARG A 177 -14.25 21.05 -11.37
CA ARG A 177 -13.67 21.30 -12.69
C ARG A 177 -14.72 21.64 -13.72
N THR A 178 -15.80 20.85 -13.78
CA THR A 178 -16.86 21.03 -14.76
C THR A 178 -17.57 22.38 -14.55
N ALA A 179 -17.85 22.75 -13.30
CA ALA A 179 -18.42 24.05 -12.98
C ALA A 179 -17.51 25.22 -13.38
N GLN A 180 -16.20 25.14 -13.12
CA GLN A 180 -15.26 26.19 -13.49
C GLN A 180 -15.05 26.30 -15.00
N MET A 181 -15.10 25.18 -15.73
CA MET A 181 -14.94 25.17 -17.18
C MET A 181 -16.19 25.65 -17.93
N PHE A 182 -17.39 25.42 -17.36
CA PHE A 182 -18.67 25.74 -17.98
C PHE A 182 -19.60 26.51 -17.02
N PRO A 183 -19.21 27.74 -16.60
CA PRO A 183 -20.00 28.53 -15.66
C PRO A 183 -21.33 29.04 -16.26
N ASP A 184 -21.52 28.88 -17.56
CA ASP A 184 -22.77 29.15 -18.28
C ASP A 184 -23.82 28.05 -18.12
N GLU A 185 -23.46 26.86 -17.63
CA GLU A 185 -24.40 25.79 -17.33
C GLU A 185 -25.26 26.17 -16.11
N ALA A 186 -26.58 25.98 -16.21
CA ALA A 186 -27.51 26.35 -15.14
C ALA A 186 -27.23 25.59 -13.82
N ALA A 187 -26.67 24.38 -13.91
CA ALA A 187 -26.34 23.53 -12.77
C ALA A 187 -24.95 23.80 -12.17
N ALA A 188 -24.14 24.69 -12.75
CA ALA A 188 -22.78 24.95 -12.27
C ALA A 188 -22.69 25.31 -10.77
N PRO A 189 -23.56 26.18 -10.21
CA PRO A 189 -23.55 26.46 -8.78
C PRO A 189 -23.90 25.25 -7.89
N ASP A 190 -24.77 24.36 -8.39
CA ASP A 190 -25.15 23.14 -7.65
C ASP A 190 -24.01 22.11 -7.68
N TRP A 191 -23.28 22.00 -8.79
CA TRP A 191 -22.07 21.20 -8.87
C TRP A 191 -20.98 21.73 -7.91
N GLU A 192 -20.78 23.05 -7.80
CA GLU A 192 -19.83 23.64 -6.86
C GLU A 192 -20.14 23.29 -5.39
N GLU A 193 -21.40 23.46 -4.97
CA GLU A 193 -21.79 23.13 -3.60
C GLU A 193 -21.66 21.63 -3.31
N LEU A 194 -22.01 20.77 -4.28
CA LEU A 194 -21.83 19.34 -4.12
C LEU A 194 -20.34 18.96 -4.07
N ALA A 195 -19.48 19.62 -4.86
CA ALA A 195 -18.04 19.42 -4.79
C ALA A 195 -17.49 19.75 -3.39
N HIS A 196 -17.92 20.85 -2.77
CA HIS A 196 -17.53 21.18 -1.39
C HIS A 196 -17.92 20.08 -0.40
N ARG A 197 -19.13 19.52 -0.52
CA ARG A 197 -19.57 18.40 0.33
C ARG A 197 -18.71 17.16 0.13
N TYR A 198 -18.36 16.83 -1.10
CA TYR A 198 -17.45 15.73 -1.40
C TYR A 198 -16.05 15.95 -0.79
N PHE A 199 -15.45 17.13 -0.97
CA PHE A 199 -14.11 17.40 -0.45
C PHE A 199 -14.03 17.38 1.08
N ILE A 200 -15.02 17.98 1.78
CA ILE A 200 -15.07 17.94 3.25
C ILE A 200 -15.09 16.50 3.77
N ASN A 201 -15.69 15.57 3.03
CA ASN A 201 -15.76 14.16 3.41
C ASN A 201 -14.69 13.29 2.73
N GLY A 202 -13.69 13.90 2.08
CA GLY A 202 -12.57 13.17 1.47
C GLY A 202 -11.62 12.65 2.54
N VAL A 203 -11.13 13.54 3.42
CA VAL A 203 -10.21 13.23 4.52
C VAL A 203 -10.85 13.56 5.87
N SER A 204 -12.12 13.18 6.03
CA SER A 204 -12.89 13.51 7.22
C SER A 204 -12.57 12.63 8.42
N VAL A 205 -12.60 13.23 9.61
CA VAL A 205 -12.42 12.58 10.92
C VAL A 205 -13.65 12.82 11.81
N ALA A 206 -13.77 12.09 12.92
CA ALA A 206 -14.95 12.19 13.79
C ALA A 206 -15.15 13.59 14.40
N ALA A 207 -14.06 14.35 14.60
CA ALA A 207 -14.10 15.70 15.15
C ALA A 207 -14.79 16.72 14.21
N ASP A 208 -14.82 16.46 12.90
CA ASP A 208 -15.46 17.34 11.90
C ASP A 208 -16.96 17.53 12.14
N ALA A 209 -17.61 16.58 12.84
CA ALA A 209 -19.02 16.66 13.18
C ALA A 209 -19.36 17.88 14.05
N GLU A 210 -18.37 18.42 14.77
CA GLU A 210 -18.51 19.59 15.65
C GLU A 210 -17.60 20.75 15.24
N ASP A 211 -16.95 20.67 14.07
CA ASP A 211 -16.01 21.69 13.60
C ASP A 211 -16.73 22.93 13.03
N ASP A 212 -16.57 24.05 13.73
CA ASP A 212 -17.13 25.37 13.39
C ASP A 212 -16.23 26.20 12.45
N THR A 213 -15.09 25.65 12.00
CA THR A 213 -14.21 26.29 11.03
C THR A 213 -14.94 26.57 9.73
N ILE A 214 -14.88 27.82 9.25
CA ILE A 214 -15.57 28.23 8.02
C ILE A 214 -14.73 27.89 6.79
N VAL A 215 -15.20 26.94 6.00
CA VAL A 215 -14.60 26.54 4.72
C VAL A 215 -15.60 26.81 3.61
N ALA A 216 -15.20 27.59 2.60
CA ALA A 216 -16.06 27.98 1.49
C ALA A 216 -17.47 28.45 1.95
N GLY A 217 -17.49 29.38 2.92
CA GLY A 217 -18.68 30.07 3.38
C GLY A 217 -19.57 29.33 4.39
N LYS A 218 -19.27 28.08 4.73
CA LYS A 218 -20.04 27.31 5.73
C LYS A 218 -19.11 26.65 6.76
N PRO A 219 -19.56 26.44 8.01
CA PRO A 219 -18.91 25.54 8.95
C PRO A 219 -18.69 24.14 8.36
N VAL A 220 -17.57 23.50 8.69
CA VAL A 220 -17.26 22.12 8.28
C VAL A 220 -18.39 21.16 8.68
N ARG A 221 -18.89 21.27 9.92
CA ARG A 221 -20.00 20.45 10.42
C ARG A 221 -21.27 20.47 9.58
N GLU A 222 -21.52 21.54 8.82
CA GLU A 222 -22.70 21.62 7.95
C GLU A 222 -22.59 20.75 6.69
N ARG A 223 -21.37 20.40 6.28
CA ARG A 223 -21.09 19.54 5.12
C ARG A 223 -20.62 18.14 5.50
N HIS A 224 -20.24 17.91 6.76
CA HIS A 224 -19.80 16.61 7.26
C HIS A 224 -20.95 15.58 7.24
N VAL A 225 -20.67 14.37 6.71
CA VAL A 225 -21.62 13.23 6.70
C VAL A 225 -21.11 12.02 7.48
N GLY A 226 -19.83 12.00 7.84
CA GLY A 226 -19.18 10.93 8.58
C GLY A 226 -17.66 10.99 8.43
N ALA A 227 -16.94 10.25 9.26
CA ALA A 227 -15.49 10.12 9.20
C ALA A 227 -15.09 9.02 8.21
N ASN A 228 -14.16 9.29 7.28
CA ASN A 228 -13.51 8.24 6.49
C ASN A 228 -12.18 7.78 7.11
N PHE A 229 -11.61 8.59 7.98
CA PHE A 229 -10.35 8.33 8.67
C PHE A 229 -10.57 8.25 10.18
N PHE A 230 -9.72 7.46 10.84
CA PHE A 230 -9.60 7.52 12.30
C PHE A 230 -8.94 8.84 12.73
N PRO A 231 -9.04 9.24 14.01
CA PRO A 231 -8.43 10.48 14.50
C PRO A 231 -6.93 10.64 14.21
N ASN A 232 -6.16 9.53 14.14
CA ASN A 232 -4.73 9.57 13.80
C ASN A 232 -4.45 9.32 12.30
N TYR A 233 -5.45 9.52 11.44
CA TYR A 233 -5.38 9.35 9.99
C TYR A 233 -5.03 7.92 9.52
N ALA A 234 -5.27 6.91 10.36
CA ALA A 234 -5.36 5.55 9.86
C ALA A 234 -6.56 5.43 8.91
N LEU A 235 -6.44 4.53 7.94
CA LEU A 235 -7.45 4.31 6.92
C LEU A 235 -7.76 2.81 6.81
N ASP A 236 -8.93 2.39 7.30
CA ASP A 236 -9.47 1.06 7.02
C ASP A 236 -10.15 1.08 5.66
N HIS A 237 -9.38 0.77 4.61
CA HIS A 237 -9.89 0.72 3.25
C HIS A 237 -9.57 -0.63 2.61
N HIS A 238 -10.57 -1.28 2.04
CA HIS A 238 -10.54 -2.70 1.68
C HIS A 238 -10.38 -3.64 2.90
N GLY A 239 -10.69 -3.17 4.11
CA GLY A 239 -10.70 -3.97 5.35
C GLY A 239 -9.33 -4.18 5.98
N TYR A 240 -8.39 -3.27 5.73
CA TYR A 240 -7.08 -3.23 6.38
C TYR A 240 -6.51 -1.81 6.39
N LEU A 241 -5.45 -1.58 7.18
CA LEU A 241 -4.72 -0.30 7.19
C LEU A 241 -4.07 -0.05 5.82
N ASN A 242 -4.63 0.87 5.05
CA ASN A 242 -4.30 1.03 3.64
C ASN A 242 -3.51 2.31 3.34
N VAL A 243 -2.20 2.26 3.58
CA VAL A 243 -1.26 3.34 3.25
C VAL A 243 -1.31 3.75 1.78
N GLY A 244 -1.53 2.77 0.88
CA GLY A 244 -1.63 3.06 -0.55
C GLY A 244 -2.78 4.02 -0.88
N TYR A 245 -3.94 3.85 -0.25
CA TYR A 245 -5.10 4.71 -0.51
C TYR A 245 -5.03 6.07 0.22
N MET A 246 -4.23 6.18 1.28
CA MET A 246 -3.83 7.49 1.81
C MET A 246 -3.13 8.33 0.72
N ALA A 247 -2.17 7.72 0.01
CA ALA A 247 -1.51 8.37 -1.12
C ALA A 247 -2.47 8.67 -2.28
N ILE A 248 -3.45 7.80 -2.56
CA ILE A 248 -4.47 8.09 -3.58
C ILE A 248 -5.26 9.35 -3.23
N CYS A 249 -5.62 9.58 -1.96
CA CYS A 249 -6.35 10.78 -1.54
C CYS A 249 -5.57 12.06 -1.86
N VAL A 250 -4.30 12.12 -1.44
CA VAL A 250 -3.41 13.27 -1.71
C VAL A 250 -3.18 13.44 -3.22
N SER A 251 -3.00 12.34 -3.96
CA SER A 251 -2.76 12.40 -5.41
C SER A 251 -3.92 13.02 -6.19
N ASN A 252 -5.17 12.76 -5.80
CA ASN A 252 -6.32 13.33 -6.50
C ASN A 252 -6.50 14.81 -6.18
N ALA A 253 -6.13 15.23 -4.95
CA ALA A 253 -6.04 16.66 -4.65
C ALA A 253 -4.94 17.34 -5.47
N ALA A 254 -3.79 16.70 -5.63
CA ALA A 254 -2.70 17.19 -6.47
C ALA A 254 -3.14 17.42 -7.93
N MET A 255 -3.89 16.46 -8.51
CA MET A 255 -4.38 16.56 -9.89
C MET A 255 -5.24 17.82 -10.09
N LEU A 256 -6.24 18.04 -9.23
CA LEU A 256 -7.09 19.23 -9.34
C LEU A 256 -6.31 20.52 -9.06
N HIS A 257 -5.43 20.51 -8.06
CA HIS A 257 -4.62 21.67 -7.69
C HIS A 257 -3.78 22.20 -8.87
N PHE A 258 -3.02 21.31 -9.50
CA PHE A 258 -2.16 21.70 -10.61
C PHE A 258 -2.94 22.04 -11.88
N ASP A 259 -4.03 21.32 -12.14
CA ASP A 259 -4.88 21.61 -13.31
C ASP A 259 -5.56 22.97 -13.22
N MET A 260 -6.14 23.32 -12.06
CA MET A 260 -6.75 24.64 -11.86
C MET A 260 -5.71 25.75 -12.01
N ARG A 261 -4.50 25.56 -11.44
CA ARG A 261 -3.39 26.49 -11.61
C ARG A 261 -2.99 26.65 -13.07
N ARG A 262 -2.85 25.55 -13.81
CA ARG A 262 -2.46 25.55 -15.23
C ARG A 262 -3.47 26.29 -16.11
N LEU A 263 -4.76 26.08 -15.84
CA LEU A 263 -5.87 26.72 -16.55
C LEU A 263 -6.18 28.15 -16.07
N ASN A 264 -5.49 28.62 -15.02
CA ASN A 264 -5.81 29.87 -14.34
C ASN A 264 -7.29 29.93 -13.89
N LEU A 265 -7.80 28.80 -13.40
CA LEU A 265 -9.14 28.65 -12.84
C LEU A 265 -9.09 28.64 -11.31
N ALA A 266 -10.22 28.94 -10.68
CA ALA A 266 -10.31 28.94 -9.23
C ALA A 266 -10.15 27.52 -8.66
N ARG A 267 -9.38 27.41 -7.58
CA ARG A 267 -9.21 26.18 -6.80
C ARG A 267 -10.17 26.19 -5.61
N PRO A 268 -10.86 25.09 -5.26
CA PRO A 268 -11.79 25.09 -4.13
C PRO A 268 -11.01 25.07 -2.81
N ARG A 269 -11.34 25.97 -1.87
CA ARG A 269 -10.71 25.97 -0.53
C ARG A 269 -10.94 24.66 0.24
N SER A 270 -12.07 23.98 0.00
CA SER A 270 -12.38 22.70 0.66
C SER A 270 -11.48 21.56 0.19
N LEU A 271 -10.75 21.70 -0.92
CA LEU A 271 -9.84 20.67 -1.42
C LEU A 271 -8.75 20.32 -0.39
N ASP A 272 -8.33 21.31 0.38
CA ASP A 272 -7.22 21.20 1.34
C ASP A 272 -7.66 20.69 2.71
N HIS A 273 -8.97 20.50 2.92
CA HIS A 273 -9.51 20.03 4.20
C HIS A 273 -8.79 18.74 4.61
N HIS A 274 -8.06 18.81 5.73
CA HIS A 274 -7.22 17.74 6.28
C HIS A 274 -6.13 17.14 5.37
N GLN A 275 -5.82 17.72 4.21
CA GLN A 275 -4.75 17.19 3.36
C GLN A 275 -3.36 17.33 4.00
N GLY A 276 -3.12 18.44 4.71
CA GLY A 276 -1.88 18.65 5.46
C GLY A 276 -1.72 17.65 6.61
N ASP A 277 -2.81 17.38 7.34
CA ASP A 277 -2.81 16.43 8.46
C ASP A 277 -2.58 14.99 7.98
N LEU A 278 -3.26 14.60 6.89
CA LEU A 278 -3.02 13.30 6.24
C LEU A 278 -1.58 13.17 5.74
N TRP A 279 -1.03 14.22 5.13
CA TRP A 279 0.36 14.22 4.66
C TRP A 279 1.37 14.07 5.80
N ALA A 280 1.15 14.75 6.92
CA ALA A 280 2.00 14.67 8.11
C ALA A 280 2.14 13.23 8.63
N VAL A 281 1.09 12.42 8.50
CA VAL A 281 1.12 10.99 8.83
C VAL A 281 1.68 10.16 7.66
N LEU A 282 1.19 10.37 6.43
CA LEU A 282 1.59 9.60 5.25
C LEU A 282 3.11 9.64 5.00
N ARG A 283 3.75 10.80 5.16
CA ARG A 283 5.20 10.95 4.94
C ARG A 283 6.04 10.04 5.84
N ARG A 284 5.52 9.66 7.01
CA ARG A 284 6.15 8.71 7.94
C ARG A 284 6.11 7.27 7.45
N PHE A 285 5.31 6.98 6.43
CA PHE A 285 5.22 5.70 5.74
C PHE A 285 5.86 5.73 4.34
N ILE A 286 6.85 6.61 4.13
CA ILE A 286 7.66 6.66 2.91
C ILE A 286 9.10 6.35 3.28
N PHE A 287 9.74 5.44 2.56
CA PHE A 287 11.17 5.18 2.64
C PHE A 287 11.97 6.27 1.90
N PRO A 288 13.25 6.53 2.27
CA PRO A 288 14.09 7.53 1.61
C PRO A 288 14.17 7.41 0.08
N ASP A 289 14.05 6.21 -0.47
CA ASP A 289 14.09 5.98 -1.91
C ASP A 289 12.76 6.29 -2.63
N GLY A 290 11.74 6.74 -1.89
CA GLY A 290 10.43 7.09 -2.44
C GLY A 290 9.44 5.92 -2.50
N ARG A 291 9.74 4.75 -1.91
CA ARG A 291 8.75 3.66 -1.79
C ARG A 291 7.83 3.81 -0.58
N LEU A 292 6.59 3.35 -0.73
CA LEU A 292 5.65 3.27 0.39
C LEU A 292 6.01 2.11 1.33
N ALA A 293 6.15 2.42 2.62
CA ALA A 293 6.21 1.46 3.71
C ALA A 293 4.77 1.04 4.09
N ARG A 294 4.26 -0.02 3.47
CA ARG A 294 2.87 -0.45 3.63
C ARG A 294 2.68 -1.28 4.90
N ILE A 295 2.76 -0.63 6.06
CA ILE A 295 2.73 -1.26 7.39
C ILE A 295 1.44 -2.07 7.69
N GLY A 296 0.36 -1.83 6.94
CA GLY A 296 -0.87 -2.64 6.97
C GLY A 296 -1.01 -3.67 5.84
N GLY A 297 -0.02 -3.78 4.97
CA GLY A 297 0.00 -4.69 3.83
C GLY A 297 -0.49 -4.06 2.53
N ASP A 298 -0.64 -4.91 1.51
CA ASP A 298 -1.05 -4.48 0.18
C ASP A 298 -1.91 -5.57 -0.49
N SER A 299 -3.10 -5.20 -0.93
CA SER A 299 -3.98 -6.06 -1.72
C SER A 299 -3.73 -5.99 -3.23
N ARG A 300 -2.80 -5.13 -3.67
CA ARG A 300 -2.47 -4.86 -5.07
C ARG A 300 -1.10 -5.48 -5.43
N VAL A 301 -0.71 -5.30 -6.69
CA VAL A 301 0.62 -5.66 -7.19
C VAL A 301 1.66 -4.78 -6.48
N ARG A 302 2.76 -5.38 -6.01
CA ARG A 302 3.80 -4.64 -5.27
C ARG A 302 4.40 -3.55 -6.16
N TYR A 303 4.66 -2.40 -5.57
CA TYR A 303 5.35 -1.27 -6.22
C TYR A 303 4.72 -0.89 -7.56
N SER A 304 3.39 -0.82 -7.58
CA SER A 304 2.60 -0.26 -8.70
C SER A 304 1.33 0.40 -8.17
N TYR A 305 0.49 0.90 -9.08
CA TYR A 305 -0.75 1.63 -8.80
C TYR A 305 -0.58 2.71 -7.73
N CYS A 306 -0.94 2.45 -6.46
CA CYS A 306 -0.78 3.41 -5.36
C CYS A 306 0.65 3.95 -5.23
N GLN A 307 1.67 3.12 -5.53
CA GLN A 307 3.05 3.59 -5.54
C GLN A 307 3.25 4.69 -6.58
N GLU A 308 2.75 4.51 -7.80
CA GLU A 308 2.91 5.48 -8.90
C GLU A 308 2.29 6.83 -8.55
N TYR A 309 1.10 6.82 -7.94
CA TYR A 309 0.38 8.03 -7.56
C TYR A 309 0.96 8.75 -6.32
N LEU A 310 2.00 8.21 -5.68
CA LEU A 310 2.79 8.98 -4.72
C LEU A 310 3.51 10.16 -5.42
N LEU A 311 3.92 10.00 -6.68
CA LEU A 311 4.67 11.03 -7.42
C LEU A 311 3.92 12.38 -7.52
N PRO A 312 2.66 12.47 -8.01
CA PRO A 312 1.92 13.73 -7.97
C PRO A 312 1.64 14.23 -6.54
N SER A 313 1.50 13.32 -5.56
CA SER A 313 1.32 13.70 -4.15
C SER A 313 2.54 14.44 -3.61
N LEU A 314 3.75 13.98 -3.98
CA LEU A 314 5.02 14.62 -3.60
C LEU A 314 5.16 16.02 -4.21
N LEU A 315 4.73 16.21 -5.47
CA LEU A 315 4.74 17.54 -6.09
C LEU A 315 3.77 18.49 -5.38
N TYR A 316 2.58 18.00 -4.99
CA TYR A 316 1.63 18.79 -4.21
C TYR A 316 2.15 19.09 -2.80
N ALA A 317 2.79 18.13 -2.14
CA ALA A 317 3.40 18.34 -0.85
C ALA A 317 4.52 19.39 -0.89
N ALA A 318 5.35 19.36 -1.93
CA ALA A 318 6.39 20.38 -2.14
C ALA A 318 5.80 21.78 -2.38
N ASP A 319 4.77 21.87 -3.22
CA ASP A 319 4.22 23.16 -3.65
C ASP A 319 3.22 23.79 -2.68
N HIS A 320 2.39 22.97 -2.03
CA HIS A 320 1.25 23.43 -1.27
C HIS A 320 1.35 23.16 0.23
N LEU A 321 2.09 22.13 0.62
CA LEU A 321 2.29 21.75 2.02
C LEU A 321 3.69 22.10 2.53
N ASP A 322 4.50 22.78 1.71
CA ASP A 322 5.85 23.22 1.99
C ASP A 322 6.79 22.12 2.51
N ASP A 323 6.58 20.85 2.11
CA ASP A 323 7.43 19.74 2.56
C ASP A 323 8.82 19.85 1.91
N PRO A 324 9.89 20.06 2.71
CA PRO A 324 11.23 20.31 2.19
C PRO A 324 11.89 19.07 1.57
N HIS A 325 11.39 17.86 1.83
CA HIS A 325 11.94 16.60 1.34
C HIS A 325 11.20 16.04 0.12
N ALA A 326 10.01 16.56 -0.19
CA ALA A 326 9.14 15.92 -1.17
C ALA A 326 9.71 15.88 -2.60
N LEU A 327 10.46 16.92 -3.01
CA LEU A 327 11.14 16.90 -4.32
C LEU A 327 12.27 15.88 -4.40
N ASP A 328 12.91 15.55 -3.28
CA ASP A 328 14.01 14.58 -3.23
C ASP A 328 13.46 13.16 -3.34
N LEU A 329 12.40 12.87 -2.58
CA LEU A 329 11.64 11.62 -2.69
C LEU A 329 11.09 11.41 -4.12
N ALA A 330 10.62 12.47 -4.78
CA ALA A 330 10.11 12.39 -6.14
C ALA A 330 11.20 12.00 -7.16
N ARG A 331 12.43 12.51 -6.99
CA ARG A 331 13.58 12.13 -7.83
C ARG A 331 13.96 10.67 -7.59
N ASN A 332 14.07 10.27 -6.33
CA ASN A 332 14.41 8.89 -5.97
C ASN A 332 13.37 7.89 -6.52
N GLN A 333 12.08 8.25 -6.50
CA GLN A 333 11.04 7.43 -7.12
C GLN A 333 11.21 7.31 -8.65
N ILE A 334 11.61 8.38 -9.35
CA ILE A 334 11.89 8.33 -10.80
C ILE A 334 13.09 7.42 -11.08
N ASP A 335 14.11 7.44 -10.23
CA ASP A 335 15.27 6.56 -10.36
C ASP A 335 14.91 5.07 -10.19
N LEU A 336 13.96 4.75 -9.30
CA LEU A 336 13.41 3.39 -9.19
C LEU A 336 12.65 2.98 -10.45
N ILE A 337 11.91 3.89 -11.07
CA ILE A 337 11.22 3.64 -12.35
C ILE A 337 12.25 3.39 -13.46
N GLN A 338 13.33 4.17 -13.50
CA GLN A 338 14.44 3.99 -14.43
C GLN A 338 15.10 2.60 -14.26
N GLN A 339 15.38 2.20 -13.03
CA GLN A 339 15.93 0.86 -12.73
C GLN A 339 15.00 -0.26 -13.25
N GLU A 340 13.69 -0.11 -13.10
CA GLU A 340 12.74 -1.14 -13.51
C GLU A 340 12.65 -1.28 -15.04
N ILE A 341 12.62 -0.16 -15.79
CA ILE A 341 12.60 -0.21 -17.25
C ILE A 341 13.96 -0.64 -17.83
N ASP A 342 15.08 -0.33 -17.18
CA ASP A 342 16.41 -0.76 -17.64
C ASP A 342 16.61 -2.27 -17.52
N ALA A 343 15.95 -2.90 -16.55
CA ALA A 343 15.89 -4.35 -16.44
C ALA A 343 14.93 -5.01 -17.45
N SER A 344 14.08 -4.22 -18.12
CA SER A 344 13.10 -4.69 -19.10
C SER A 344 13.72 -4.94 -20.48
N ASP A 345 13.42 -6.09 -21.07
CA ASP A 345 13.91 -6.53 -22.38
C ASP A 345 12.99 -6.14 -23.55
N ASP A 346 11.79 -5.63 -23.26
CA ASP A 346 10.78 -5.27 -24.26
C ASP A 346 10.38 -3.79 -24.26
N GLY A 347 11.02 -2.98 -23.41
CA GLY A 347 10.78 -1.54 -23.32
C GLY A 347 9.53 -1.13 -22.55
N THR A 348 8.70 -2.07 -22.08
CA THR A 348 7.61 -1.76 -21.13
C THR A 348 8.16 -1.61 -19.71
N PHE A 349 7.46 -0.86 -18.85
CA PHE A 349 7.97 -0.55 -17.51
C PHE A 349 8.11 -1.79 -16.63
N TYR A 350 7.19 -2.74 -16.72
CA TYR A 350 7.14 -3.91 -15.84
C TYR A 350 7.54 -5.21 -16.55
N GLY A 351 8.12 -5.15 -17.75
CA GLY A 351 8.42 -6.33 -18.58
C GLY A 351 9.15 -7.46 -17.82
N ARG A 352 10.18 -7.10 -17.04
CA ARG A 352 10.97 -8.09 -16.27
C ARG A 352 10.20 -8.76 -15.12
N ARG A 353 9.43 -7.98 -14.36
CA ARG A 353 8.79 -8.44 -13.12
C ARG A 353 7.40 -9.02 -13.35
N LEU A 354 6.64 -8.40 -14.26
CA LEU A 354 5.23 -8.70 -14.53
C LEU A 354 4.97 -9.12 -15.98
N GLY A 355 6.00 -9.44 -16.77
CA GLY A 355 5.84 -9.88 -18.17
C GLY A 355 4.90 -11.08 -18.34
N TRP A 356 4.81 -11.98 -17.35
CA TRP A 356 3.84 -13.07 -17.34
C TRP A 356 2.38 -12.58 -17.36
N MET A 357 2.10 -11.44 -16.72
CA MET A 357 0.75 -10.85 -16.64
C MET A 357 0.29 -10.32 -17.99
N ARG A 358 1.21 -9.97 -18.90
CA ARG A 358 0.87 -9.60 -20.27
C ARG A 358 0.05 -10.69 -20.97
N ALA A 359 0.44 -11.95 -20.80
CA ALA A 359 -0.28 -13.08 -21.39
C ALA A 359 -1.48 -13.51 -20.54
N ALA A 360 -1.33 -13.56 -19.21
CA ALA A 360 -2.37 -14.07 -18.32
C ALA A 360 -3.52 -13.09 -18.05
N ASN A 361 -3.24 -11.78 -18.04
CA ASN A 361 -4.20 -10.72 -17.78
C ASN A 361 -3.79 -9.40 -18.48
N PRO A 362 -3.90 -9.33 -19.83
CA PRO A 362 -3.52 -8.14 -20.60
C PRO A 362 -4.30 -6.89 -20.19
N HIS A 363 -5.52 -7.06 -19.66
CA HIS A 363 -6.33 -5.97 -19.14
C HIS A 363 -5.67 -5.29 -17.94
N TYR A 364 -5.18 -6.06 -16.97
CA TYR A 364 -4.52 -5.48 -15.81
C TYR A 364 -3.09 -5.02 -16.14
N PHE A 365 -2.36 -5.76 -16.99
CA PHE A 365 -1.02 -5.38 -17.43
C PHE A 365 -1.00 -3.98 -18.08
N THR A 366 -1.87 -3.74 -19.07
CA THR A 366 -1.98 -2.43 -19.75
C THR A 366 -2.41 -1.31 -18.81
N ARG A 367 -3.22 -1.61 -17.79
CA ARG A 367 -3.52 -0.64 -16.73
C ARG A 367 -2.27 -0.24 -15.94
N LEU A 368 -1.49 -1.21 -15.45
CA LEU A 368 -0.30 -0.91 -14.66
C LEU A 368 0.71 -0.06 -15.45
N GLU A 369 0.95 -0.44 -16.71
CA GLU A 369 1.81 0.28 -17.65
C GLU A 369 1.34 1.73 -17.84
N SER A 370 0.06 1.93 -18.15
CA SER A 370 -0.49 3.27 -18.38
C SER A 370 -0.61 4.11 -17.11
N ASP A 371 -0.85 3.52 -15.93
CA ASP A 371 -0.84 4.25 -14.65
C ASP A 371 0.54 4.90 -14.43
N ARG A 372 1.64 4.18 -14.68
CA ARG A 372 3.00 4.73 -14.57
C ARG A 372 3.28 5.80 -15.62
N ALA A 373 2.92 5.56 -16.88
CA ALA A 373 3.07 6.54 -17.94
C ALA A 373 2.29 7.85 -17.63
N CYS A 374 1.08 7.72 -17.09
CA CYS A 374 0.24 8.84 -16.71
C CYS A 374 0.89 9.70 -15.62
N VAL A 375 1.48 9.11 -14.58
CA VAL A 375 2.12 9.90 -13.51
C VAL A 375 3.45 10.52 -13.93
N LEU A 376 4.20 9.90 -14.84
CA LEU A 376 5.38 10.53 -15.46
C LEU A 376 4.97 11.73 -16.32
N ALA A 377 3.85 11.61 -17.04
CA ALA A 377 3.27 12.73 -17.77
C ALA A 377 2.79 13.84 -16.83
N MET A 378 2.15 13.50 -15.70
CA MET A 378 1.83 14.47 -14.65
C MET A 378 3.09 15.18 -14.14
N ALA A 379 4.19 14.45 -13.90
CA ALA A 379 5.43 15.05 -13.42
C ALA A 379 5.99 16.10 -14.41
N LEU A 380 6.00 15.82 -15.71
CA LEU A 380 6.40 16.78 -16.75
C LEU A 380 5.47 18.01 -16.81
N ASN A 381 4.19 17.85 -16.52
CA ASN A 381 3.22 18.94 -16.56
C ASN A 381 3.19 19.78 -15.28
N TYR A 382 3.40 19.14 -14.13
CA TYR A 382 3.24 19.77 -12.82
C TYR A 382 4.55 20.34 -12.29
N ALA A 383 5.70 19.71 -12.55
CA ALA A 383 6.99 20.20 -12.05
C ALA A 383 7.28 21.67 -12.43
N PRO A 384 6.95 22.18 -13.63
CA PRO A 384 7.12 23.61 -13.96
C PRO A 384 6.21 24.55 -13.16
N LEU A 385 5.16 24.03 -12.52
CA LEU A 385 4.21 24.79 -11.71
C LEU A 385 4.55 24.76 -10.22
N VAL A 386 5.50 23.91 -9.80
CA VAL A 386 5.87 23.73 -8.39
C VAL A 386 6.73 24.90 -7.92
N SER A 387 6.29 25.53 -6.84
CA SER A 387 7.10 26.46 -6.05
C SER A 387 8.10 25.64 -5.24
N ALA A 388 9.38 26.04 -5.25
CA ALA A 388 10.38 25.33 -4.48
C ALA A 388 10.06 25.42 -2.97
N PRO A 389 10.01 24.29 -2.25
CA PRO A 389 9.79 24.31 -0.81
C PRO A 389 11.01 24.93 -0.09
N PRO A 390 10.88 25.27 1.20
CA PRO A 390 12.02 25.68 2.02
C PRO A 390 13.12 24.60 2.03
N ALA A 391 14.35 25.01 2.34
CA ALA A 391 15.42 24.05 2.58
C ALA A 391 15.10 23.22 3.85
N PRO A 392 15.40 21.91 3.86
CA PRO A 392 15.16 21.08 5.04
C PRO A 392 16.04 21.54 6.21
N ALA A 393 15.46 21.56 7.41
CA ALA A 393 16.18 21.88 8.65
C ALA A 393 16.98 20.67 9.17
N ASP A 394 16.44 19.46 8.97
CA ASP A 394 16.98 18.18 9.40
C ASP A 394 17.03 17.22 8.20
N ASP A 395 17.67 16.06 8.34
CA ASP A 395 17.56 14.99 7.32
C ASP A 395 16.15 14.38 7.31
N PHE A 396 15.83 13.64 6.23
CA PHE A 396 14.50 13.07 6.06
C PHE A 396 14.11 12.13 7.20
N GLU A 397 15.00 11.22 7.63
CA GLU A 397 14.69 10.23 8.67
C GLU A 397 14.43 10.89 10.01
N SER A 398 15.26 11.86 10.39
CA SER A 398 15.03 12.68 11.58
C SER A 398 13.67 13.40 11.52
N SER A 399 13.26 13.90 10.35
CA SER A 399 11.99 14.61 10.16
C SER A 399 10.73 13.73 10.25
N VAL A 400 10.87 12.40 10.19
CA VAL A 400 9.75 11.44 10.24
C VAL A 400 9.83 10.43 11.39
N ALA A 401 10.80 10.61 12.28
CA ALA A 401 11.05 9.76 13.44
C ALA A 401 9.91 9.79 14.50
N GLY A 402 9.98 8.86 15.44
CA GLY A 402 9.08 8.75 16.58
C GLY A 402 7.96 7.72 16.41
N GLY A 403 7.05 7.70 17.39
CA GLY A 403 5.92 6.76 17.44
C GLY A 403 4.64 7.25 16.72
N TRP A 404 3.84 6.31 16.25
CA TRP A 404 2.48 6.53 15.75
C TRP A 404 1.59 5.35 16.19
N LEU A 405 0.36 5.64 16.61
CA LEU A 405 -0.59 4.64 17.09
C LEU A 405 -1.99 4.99 16.59
N GLU A 406 -2.68 3.99 16.06
CA GLU A 406 -4.14 3.97 15.99
C GLU A 406 -4.66 2.75 16.75
N ALA A 407 -5.09 2.98 18.00
CA ALA A 407 -5.45 1.92 18.93
C ALA A 407 -6.71 1.15 18.49
N ASP A 408 -7.72 1.87 17.99
CA ASP A 408 -8.99 1.26 17.59
C ASP A 408 -8.82 0.35 16.37
N HIS A 409 -8.01 0.80 15.40
CA HIS A 409 -7.63 0.00 14.24
C HIS A 409 -6.65 -1.13 14.60
N GLY A 410 -5.83 -0.94 15.64
CA GLY A 410 -4.81 -1.90 16.05
C GLY A 410 -3.53 -1.84 15.22
N ALA A 411 -3.06 -0.64 14.92
CA ALA A 411 -1.83 -0.43 14.21
C ALA A 411 -0.90 0.52 14.97
N VAL A 412 0.39 0.18 15.00
CA VAL A 412 1.42 0.94 15.70
C VAL A 412 2.72 0.90 14.92
N MET A 413 3.47 1.99 14.98
CA MET A 413 4.76 2.15 14.33
C MET A 413 5.70 2.98 15.20
N HIS A 414 6.98 2.64 15.18
CA HIS A 414 8.06 3.46 15.69
C HIS A 414 9.16 3.53 14.62
N ARG A 415 9.68 4.74 14.39
CA ARG A 415 10.73 5.00 13.41
C ARG A 415 11.89 5.77 14.02
N SER A 416 13.10 5.31 13.76
CA SER A 416 14.37 5.99 14.05
C SER A 416 15.26 5.94 12.80
N ALA A 417 16.44 6.55 12.84
CA ALA A 417 17.40 6.49 11.74
C ALA A 417 17.87 5.06 11.40
N THR A 418 17.78 4.13 12.37
CA THR A 418 18.30 2.77 12.25
C THR A 418 17.21 1.70 12.22
N ARG A 419 15.94 2.03 12.54
CA ARG A 419 14.84 1.06 12.58
C ARG A 419 13.48 1.68 12.25
N LEU A 420 12.80 1.04 11.30
CA LEU A 420 11.36 1.11 11.13
C LEU A 420 10.74 -0.18 11.68
N ALA A 421 10.03 -0.06 12.81
CA ALA A 421 9.29 -1.15 13.43
C ALA A 421 7.80 -0.86 13.42
N SER A 422 6.97 -1.85 13.09
CA SER A 422 5.52 -1.68 13.11
C SER A 422 4.79 -2.99 13.36
N PHE A 423 3.57 -2.90 13.89
CA PHE A 423 2.64 -4.03 13.94
C PHE A 423 1.24 -3.57 13.54
N SER A 424 0.54 -4.38 12.73
CA SER A 424 -0.86 -4.17 12.38
C SER A 424 -1.66 -5.47 12.57
N TRP A 425 -2.61 -5.45 13.50
CA TRP A 425 -3.53 -6.57 13.73
C TRP A 425 -4.55 -6.71 12.60
N ARG A 426 -5.01 -5.59 12.07
CA ARG A 426 -5.90 -5.47 10.90
C ARG A 426 -5.09 -5.16 9.64
N ALA A 427 -4.08 -5.99 9.38
CA ALA A 427 -3.34 -5.98 8.11
C ALA A 427 -4.10 -6.74 7.02
N TYR A 428 -3.68 -6.61 5.76
CA TYR A 428 -4.20 -7.42 4.66
C TYR A 428 -3.87 -8.91 4.91
N GLY A 429 -4.89 -9.68 5.29
CA GLY A 429 -4.74 -11.08 5.72
C GLY A 429 -4.69 -11.29 7.23
N LEU A 430 -4.84 -10.22 8.03
CA LEU A 430 -4.63 -10.13 9.49
C LEU A 430 -3.17 -10.35 9.92
N THR A 431 -2.76 -9.64 10.97
CA THR A 431 -1.44 -9.69 11.63
C THR A 431 -0.24 -9.57 10.70
N GLN A 432 0.50 -8.48 10.85
CA GLN A 432 1.75 -8.23 10.15
C GLN A 432 2.67 -7.42 11.06
N ALA A 433 3.95 -7.75 11.08
CA ALA A 433 4.97 -6.93 11.69
C ALA A 433 6.09 -6.56 10.71
N MET A 434 6.83 -5.52 11.04
CA MET A 434 8.04 -5.09 10.34
C MET A 434 9.12 -4.73 11.37
N CYS A 435 10.37 -5.04 11.04
CA CYS A 435 11.57 -4.57 11.72
C CYS A 435 12.70 -4.57 10.68
N GLN A 436 13.05 -3.39 10.17
CA GLN A 436 14.09 -3.23 9.15
C GLN A 436 14.61 -1.79 9.14
N PRO A 437 15.83 -1.55 8.63
CA PRO A 437 16.35 -0.19 8.58
C PRO A 437 15.58 0.62 7.53
N PRO A 438 15.33 1.92 7.77
CA PRO A 438 14.56 2.75 6.83
C PRO A 438 15.22 2.89 5.45
N ASP A 439 16.55 2.74 5.37
CA ASP A 439 17.30 2.87 4.12
C ASP A 439 17.27 1.61 3.22
N ALA A 440 16.62 0.53 3.65
CA ALA A 440 16.59 -0.76 2.95
C ALA A 440 15.17 -1.20 2.60
N SER A 441 14.45 -0.37 1.85
CA SER A 441 13.06 -0.61 1.45
C SER A 441 12.88 -1.81 0.50
N ASP A 442 13.95 -2.33 -0.09
CA ASP A 442 13.97 -3.56 -0.88
C ASP A 442 13.84 -4.83 -0.04
N LEU A 443 14.03 -4.73 1.28
CA LEU A 443 13.71 -5.79 2.24
C LEU A 443 12.21 -5.87 2.57
N ALA A 444 11.42 -4.87 2.19
CA ALA A 444 10.02 -4.79 2.60
C ALA A 444 9.12 -5.76 1.81
N GLU A 445 8.55 -6.73 2.52
CA GLU A 445 7.34 -7.47 2.13
C GLU A 445 6.51 -7.79 3.37
N TRP A 446 5.20 -7.86 3.19
CA TRP A 446 4.26 -7.50 4.24
C TRP A 446 3.34 -8.65 4.67
N GLN A 447 2.85 -9.44 3.71
CA GLN A 447 1.76 -10.38 3.97
C GLN A 447 2.14 -11.41 5.06
N SER A 448 1.51 -11.31 6.23
CA SER A 448 1.79 -12.12 7.42
C SER A 448 3.27 -12.11 7.87
N ASN A 449 4.01 -11.05 7.54
CA ASN A 449 5.43 -10.94 7.87
C ASN A 449 5.63 -10.95 9.39
N LEU A 450 6.64 -11.70 9.85
CA LEU A 450 7.01 -11.87 11.25
C LEU A 450 5.90 -12.43 12.17
N CYS A 451 4.85 -13.00 11.58
CA CYS A 451 3.68 -13.57 12.26
C CYS A 451 3.53 -15.05 11.89
N PRO A 452 2.94 -15.90 12.75
CA PRO A 452 2.73 -17.30 12.41
C PRO A 452 1.82 -17.44 11.18
N HIS A 453 2.21 -18.31 10.26
CA HIS A 453 1.39 -18.70 9.11
C HIS A 453 0.80 -20.08 9.38
N VAL A 454 -0.53 -20.20 9.40
CA VAL A 454 -1.21 -21.47 9.65
C VAL A 454 -2.37 -21.61 8.67
N ARG A 455 -2.34 -22.67 7.88
CA ARG A 455 -3.42 -23.05 6.98
C ARG A 455 -3.92 -24.44 7.30
N PHE A 456 -5.21 -24.64 7.07
CA PHE A 456 -5.90 -25.89 7.31
C PHE A 456 -6.42 -26.47 5.99
N LEU A 457 -6.66 -27.79 6.00
CA LEU A 457 -7.24 -28.51 4.87
C LEU A 457 -8.56 -27.86 4.46
N GLY A 458 -8.68 -27.50 3.17
CA GLY A 458 -9.84 -26.79 2.60
C GLY A 458 -9.62 -25.29 2.39
N ASP A 459 -8.58 -24.70 2.99
CA ASP A 459 -8.11 -23.36 2.63
C ASP A 459 -7.24 -23.46 1.35
N ASP A 460 -7.63 -22.77 0.29
CA ASP A 460 -6.90 -22.72 -0.99
C ASP A 460 -5.83 -21.60 -1.05
N GLY A 461 -5.83 -20.69 -0.08
CA GLY A 461 -4.89 -19.57 0.01
C GLY A 461 -5.15 -18.43 -0.96
N SER A 462 -6.26 -18.47 -1.71
CA SER A 462 -6.58 -17.46 -2.73
C SER A 462 -7.03 -16.12 -2.15
N ALA A 463 -7.53 -16.13 -0.90
CA ALA A 463 -8.05 -14.98 -0.19
C ALA A 463 -7.42 -14.85 1.21
N PRO A 464 -6.31 -14.11 1.34
CA PRO A 464 -5.64 -13.90 2.63
C PRO A 464 -6.62 -13.41 3.71
N GLY A 465 -6.56 -14.02 4.90
CA GLY A 465 -7.38 -13.63 6.05
C GLY A 465 -8.81 -14.16 6.05
N ARG A 466 -9.30 -14.78 4.96
CA ARG A 466 -10.68 -15.31 4.88
C ARG A 466 -11.02 -16.27 6.01
N HIS A 467 -10.07 -17.13 6.38
CA HIS A 467 -10.23 -18.16 7.40
C HIS A 467 -9.61 -17.76 8.74
N ARG A 468 -9.54 -16.45 9.00
CA ARG A 468 -8.91 -15.88 10.20
C ARG A 468 -9.83 -14.83 10.82
N ARG A 469 -9.85 -14.73 12.15
CA ARG A 469 -10.63 -13.71 12.87
C ARG A 469 -9.84 -13.15 14.05
N LEU A 470 -9.66 -11.83 14.10
CA LEU A 470 -9.05 -11.16 15.25
C LEU A 470 -9.95 -11.34 16.49
N LEU A 471 -9.41 -11.90 17.57
CA LEU A 471 -10.16 -12.10 18.82
C LEU A 471 -9.96 -10.95 19.80
N ARG A 472 -8.71 -10.53 19.98
CA ARG A 472 -8.32 -9.47 20.90
C ARG A 472 -6.96 -8.90 20.50
N GLN A 473 -6.72 -7.67 20.90
CA GLN A 473 -5.44 -6.98 20.75
C GLN A 473 -5.25 -6.02 21.92
N HIS A 474 -4.00 -5.74 22.23
CA HIS A 474 -3.54 -4.77 23.20
C HIS A 474 -2.28 -4.10 22.65
N ILE A 475 -2.15 -2.79 22.80
CA ILE A 475 -0.97 -2.03 22.38
C ILE A 475 -0.66 -1.01 23.48
N ASP A 476 0.57 -1.00 23.96
CA ASP A 476 1.14 0.08 24.77
C ASP A 476 2.33 0.69 24.04
N THR A 477 2.52 2.00 24.18
CA THR A 477 3.68 2.73 23.65
C THR A 477 4.53 3.29 24.78
N PHE A 478 5.80 3.50 24.51
CA PHE A 478 6.77 4.14 25.40
C PHE A 478 7.80 4.90 24.57
N ASP A 479 8.63 5.70 25.20
CA ASP A 479 9.67 6.44 24.48
C ASP A 479 10.65 5.46 23.81
N GLY A 480 10.93 5.65 22.52
CA GLY A 480 11.77 4.75 21.73
C GLY A 480 11.11 3.44 21.27
N GLY A 481 9.84 3.15 21.60
CA GLY A 481 9.26 1.85 21.23
C GLY A 481 7.79 1.60 21.57
N PHE A 482 7.40 0.33 21.46
CA PHE A 482 6.05 -0.13 21.76
C PHE A 482 6.03 -1.63 22.07
N VAL A 483 4.95 -2.09 22.70
CA VAL A 483 4.63 -3.51 22.86
C VAL A 483 3.19 -3.78 22.47
N THR A 484 2.97 -4.88 21.78
CA THR A 484 1.62 -5.34 21.45
C THR A 484 1.47 -6.83 21.72
N CYS A 485 0.26 -7.23 22.13
CA CYS A 485 -0.12 -8.61 22.37
C CYS A 485 -1.56 -8.85 21.93
N GLY A 486 -1.87 -10.04 21.44
CA GLY A 486 -3.20 -10.33 20.94
C GLY A 486 -3.37 -11.77 20.47
N ALA A 487 -4.55 -12.06 19.95
CA ALA A 487 -4.89 -13.40 19.47
C ALA A 487 -5.73 -13.36 18.19
N VAL A 488 -5.44 -14.28 17.28
CA VAL A 488 -6.20 -14.54 16.05
C VAL A 488 -6.70 -15.96 16.08
N LEU A 489 -7.98 -16.13 15.79
CA LEU A 489 -8.59 -17.43 15.56
C LEU A 489 -8.28 -17.87 14.13
N GLU A 490 -7.70 -19.04 13.99
CA GLU A 490 -7.28 -19.64 12.72
C GLU A 490 -8.27 -20.75 12.31
N GLY A 491 -8.42 -20.93 11.01
CA GLY A 491 -9.26 -21.96 10.41
C GLY A 491 -10.77 -21.74 10.60
N VAL A 492 -11.21 -20.49 10.47
CA VAL A 492 -12.63 -20.09 10.54
C VAL A 492 -13.37 -20.45 9.25
N GLU A 493 -14.56 -21.04 9.36
CA GLU A 493 -15.47 -21.35 8.22
C GLU A 493 -14.80 -22.04 7.01
N ILE A 494 -14.01 -23.08 7.26
CA ILE A 494 -13.36 -23.86 6.21
C ILE A 494 -14.30 -24.93 5.67
N ARG A 495 -14.42 -24.96 4.35
CA ARG A 495 -15.09 -26.04 3.63
C ARG A 495 -14.05 -26.98 3.05
N VAL A 496 -14.25 -28.27 3.30
CA VAL A 496 -13.46 -29.34 2.69
C VAL A 496 -14.31 -29.99 1.62
N ASP A 497 -13.67 -30.41 0.53
CA ASP A 497 -14.33 -31.14 -0.55
C ASP A 497 -15.09 -32.37 -0.02
N GLU A 498 -16.14 -32.75 -0.73
CA GLU A 498 -17.10 -33.80 -0.33
C GLU A 498 -17.94 -33.47 0.93
N GLY A 499 -18.05 -32.18 1.28
CA GLY A 499 -19.15 -31.66 2.10
C GLY A 499 -18.85 -31.46 3.59
N ALA A 500 -17.60 -31.61 4.03
CA ALA A 500 -17.23 -31.32 5.42
C ALA A 500 -17.02 -29.81 5.65
N ASN A 501 -17.33 -29.35 6.87
CA ASN A 501 -17.15 -27.98 7.31
C ASN A 501 -16.51 -27.97 8.70
N CYS A 502 -15.51 -27.13 8.90
CA CYS A 502 -14.84 -26.94 10.19
C CYS A 502 -14.63 -25.45 10.44
N THR A 503 -14.66 -25.04 11.70
CA THR A 503 -14.38 -23.65 12.09
C THR A 503 -13.60 -23.62 13.39
N ASP A 504 -12.94 -22.50 13.65
CA ASP A 504 -12.34 -22.16 14.93
C ASP A 504 -11.33 -23.24 15.37
N GLN A 505 -10.36 -23.54 14.51
CA GLN A 505 -9.53 -24.74 14.56
C GLN A 505 -8.27 -24.58 15.42
N ALA A 506 -7.74 -23.35 15.54
CA ALA A 506 -6.61 -23.02 16.40
C ALA A 506 -6.64 -21.55 16.79
N VAL A 507 -5.86 -21.16 17.80
CA VAL A 507 -5.64 -19.77 18.18
C VAL A 507 -4.15 -19.46 18.09
N SER A 508 -3.81 -18.44 17.29
CA SER A 508 -2.49 -17.84 17.23
C SER A 508 -2.41 -16.70 18.25
N HIS A 509 -1.57 -16.85 19.26
CA HIS A 509 -1.19 -15.80 20.20
C HIS A 509 0.13 -15.18 19.77
N ILE A 510 0.20 -13.86 19.78
CA ILE A 510 1.39 -13.13 19.34
C ILE A 510 1.69 -12.02 20.35
N ALA A 511 2.96 -11.86 20.72
CA ALA A 511 3.47 -10.64 21.32
C ALA A 511 4.64 -10.12 20.50
N PHE A 512 4.68 -8.82 20.27
CA PHE A 512 5.74 -8.14 19.53
C PHE A 512 6.12 -6.87 20.29
N ALA A 513 7.40 -6.66 20.54
CA ALA A 513 7.91 -5.45 21.17
C ALA A 513 9.05 -4.84 20.38
N ALA A 514 8.98 -3.55 20.09
CA ALA A 514 10.11 -2.74 19.67
C ALA A 514 10.74 -2.12 20.93
N LEU A 515 11.97 -2.51 21.26
CA LEU A 515 12.68 -2.04 22.45
C LEU A 515 13.17 -0.59 22.28
N PRO A 516 13.43 0.17 23.35
CA PRO A 516 13.84 1.58 23.25
C PRO A 516 15.31 1.79 22.83
N ASP A 517 15.95 0.78 22.24
CA ASP A 517 17.35 0.79 21.81
C ASP A 517 17.53 1.06 20.31
N ASP A 518 16.47 1.46 19.61
CA ASP A 518 16.45 1.76 18.17
C ASP A 518 16.88 0.63 17.22
N HIS A 519 17.08 -0.60 17.71
CA HIS A 519 17.58 -1.71 16.89
C HIS A 519 16.77 -2.98 17.06
N THR A 520 16.28 -3.27 18.27
CA THR A 520 15.87 -4.62 18.65
C THR A 520 14.35 -4.75 18.73
N CYS A 521 13.81 -5.77 18.08
CA CYS A 521 12.44 -6.23 18.32
C CYS A 521 12.45 -7.66 18.89
N VAL A 522 11.58 -7.93 19.85
CA VAL A 522 11.39 -9.26 20.46
C VAL A 522 10.00 -9.77 20.10
N VAL A 523 9.91 -11.03 19.67
CA VAL A 523 8.67 -11.64 19.19
C VAL A 523 8.42 -12.96 19.87
N LEU A 524 7.19 -13.18 20.30
CA LEU A 524 6.69 -14.45 20.83
C LEU A 524 5.51 -14.89 19.95
N GLN A 525 5.52 -16.14 19.49
CA GLN A 525 4.42 -16.74 18.74
C GLN A 525 4.03 -18.06 19.41
N TYR A 526 2.74 -18.21 19.75
CA TYR A 526 2.21 -19.41 20.38
C TYR A 526 0.88 -19.80 19.72
N VAL A 527 0.86 -20.90 18.98
CA VAL A 527 -0.31 -21.40 18.26
C VAL A 527 -0.77 -22.71 18.89
N VAL A 528 -2.04 -22.76 19.29
CA VAL A 528 -2.64 -23.95 19.93
C VAL A 528 -3.89 -24.38 19.19
N ALA A 529 -3.99 -25.67 18.91
CA ALA A 529 -5.20 -26.28 18.36
C ALA A 529 -6.38 -26.14 19.33
N ALA A 530 -7.58 -26.00 18.78
CA ALA A 530 -8.79 -25.85 19.56
C ALA A 530 -9.00 -27.01 20.56
N PRO A 531 -9.59 -26.75 21.74
CA PRO A 531 -9.61 -27.68 22.87
C PRO A 531 -10.57 -28.88 22.69
N ASP A 532 -11.45 -28.84 21.69
CA ASP A 532 -12.60 -29.73 21.58
C ASP A 532 -12.76 -30.37 20.18
N ARG A 533 -11.80 -30.16 19.27
CA ARG A 533 -11.89 -30.64 17.88
C ARG A 533 -10.55 -31.04 17.28
N VAL A 534 -10.61 -31.87 16.24
CA VAL A 534 -9.44 -32.30 15.47
C VAL A 534 -9.30 -31.40 14.25
N GLY A 535 -8.11 -30.82 14.07
CA GLY A 535 -7.76 -30.04 12.89
C GLY A 535 -6.83 -30.80 11.95
N TYR A 536 -6.73 -30.36 10.70
CA TYR A 536 -5.72 -30.82 9.75
C TYR A 536 -5.00 -29.60 9.18
N THR A 537 -3.78 -29.35 9.62
CA THR A 537 -2.95 -28.27 9.06
C THR A 537 -2.32 -28.73 7.76
N VAL A 538 -2.18 -27.83 6.78
CA VAL A 538 -1.55 -28.11 5.47
C VAL A 538 -0.34 -27.23 5.20
N ASP A 539 -0.23 -26.09 5.87
CA ASP A 539 0.94 -25.21 5.85
C ASP A 539 1.11 -24.58 7.24
N VAL A 540 2.28 -24.71 7.83
CA VAL A 540 2.64 -24.09 9.12
C VAL A 540 4.01 -23.47 9.00
N LYS A 541 4.13 -22.17 9.31
CA LYS A 541 5.41 -21.47 9.41
C LYS A 541 5.47 -20.61 10.67
N SER A 542 6.60 -20.69 11.37
CA SER A 542 6.93 -19.83 12.54
C SER A 542 8.07 -18.88 12.19
N LEU A 543 8.19 -17.78 12.93
CA LEU A 543 9.01 -16.61 12.59
C LEU A 543 8.54 -15.93 11.31
N HIS A 544 8.53 -16.62 10.17
CA HIS A 544 7.95 -16.20 8.89
C HIS A 544 8.36 -14.78 8.46
N LEU A 545 9.66 -14.57 8.28
CA LEU A 545 10.19 -13.37 7.65
C LEU A 545 10.10 -13.52 6.12
N ASN A 546 9.36 -12.65 5.47
CA ASN A 546 9.36 -12.49 4.03
C ASN A 546 10.62 -11.73 3.61
N LEU A 547 11.47 -12.34 2.79
CA LEU A 547 12.68 -11.75 2.25
C LEU A 547 12.55 -11.61 0.72
N PRO A 548 12.21 -10.41 0.21
CA PRO A 548 12.21 -10.16 -1.23
C PRO A 548 13.60 -10.36 -1.83
N ASN A 549 13.66 -11.06 -2.95
CA ASN A 549 14.88 -11.37 -3.70
C ASN A 549 14.60 -11.17 -5.20
N ASP A 550 14.40 -9.92 -5.62
CA ASP A 550 13.91 -9.57 -6.97
C ASP A 550 14.71 -8.36 -7.51
N LEU A 551 14.15 -7.68 -8.50
CA LEU A 551 14.80 -6.63 -9.29
C LEU A 551 15.59 -5.59 -8.47
N PHE A 552 15.04 -5.09 -7.36
CA PHE A 552 15.65 -4.00 -6.59
C PHE A 552 16.89 -4.41 -5.78
N ASN A 553 17.19 -5.71 -5.67
CA ASN A 553 18.42 -6.24 -5.10
C ASN A 553 19.23 -7.07 -6.12
N ASN A 554 18.97 -6.88 -7.41
CA ASN A 554 19.61 -7.65 -8.48
C ASN A 554 19.37 -9.16 -8.40
N PHE A 555 18.24 -9.59 -7.83
CA PHE A 555 17.90 -11.00 -7.65
C PHE A 555 18.96 -11.77 -6.84
N ARG A 556 19.65 -11.09 -5.93
CA ARG A 556 20.65 -11.68 -5.05
C ARG A 556 20.52 -11.12 -3.64
N ARG A 557 20.65 -12.00 -2.66
CA ARG A 557 20.78 -11.65 -1.24
C ARG A 557 22.02 -12.27 -0.62
N ARG A 558 22.75 -11.51 0.18
CA ARG A 558 23.86 -12.03 1.00
C ARG A 558 23.37 -12.36 2.41
N ILE A 559 23.60 -13.60 2.85
CA ILE A 559 23.24 -14.09 4.17
C ILE A 559 24.51 -14.44 4.94
N HIS A 560 24.59 -14.03 6.20
CA HIS A 560 25.66 -14.34 7.13
C HIS A 560 25.12 -15.26 8.23
N THR A 561 25.88 -16.30 8.55
CA THR A 561 25.56 -17.33 9.56
C THR A 561 26.83 -17.69 10.34
N PRO A 562 26.75 -18.48 11.42
CA PRO A 562 27.94 -18.99 12.11
C PRO A 562 28.90 -19.78 11.22
N THR A 563 28.37 -20.40 10.16
CA THR A 563 29.16 -21.24 9.23
C THR A 563 29.78 -20.45 8.07
N GLY A 564 29.45 -19.16 7.94
CA GLY A 564 30.02 -18.24 6.97
C GLY A 564 28.96 -17.44 6.24
N ALA A 565 29.34 -16.89 5.09
CA ALA A 565 28.44 -16.08 4.28
C ALA A 565 28.07 -16.79 2.97
N HIS A 566 26.80 -16.72 2.62
CA HIS A 566 26.18 -17.43 1.51
C HIS A 566 25.37 -16.47 0.65
N ASP A 567 25.27 -16.75 -0.64
CA ASP A 567 24.48 -15.97 -1.57
C ASP A 567 23.22 -16.72 -1.99
N LEU A 568 22.07 -16.06 -1.88
CA LEU A 568 20.79 -16.54 -2.39
C LEU A 568 20.48 -15.84 -3.70
N SER A 569 20.47 -16.57 -4.81
CA SER A 569 20.01 -16.04 -6.10
C SER A 569 18.57 -16.45 -6.37
N ALA A 570 17.79 -15.58 -7.03
CA ALA A 570 16.44 -15.85 -7.50
C ALA A 570 16.34 -15.72 -9.04
N PRO A 571 15.44 -16.49 -9.70
CA PRO A 571 14.69 -17.61 -9.14
C PRO A 571 15.59 -18.81 -8.80
N VAL A 572 15.13 -19.68 -7.89
CA VAL A 572 15.71 -21.02 -7.72
C VAL A 572 15.24 -21.95 -8.84
N ASN A 573 15.86 -23.13 -8.99
CA ASN A 573 15.49 -24.09 -10.04
C ASN A 573 14.25 -24.94 -9.73
N ALA A 574 13.95 -25.14 -8.45
CA ALA A 574 12.83 -25.93 -7.95
C ALA A 574 12.46 -25.44 -6.55
N ASP A 575 11.25 -25.78 -6.09
CA ASP A 575 10.87 -25.50 -4.70
C ASP A 575 11.87 -26.19 -3.76
N ALA A 576 12.33 -25.45 -2.76
CA ALA A 576 13.33 -25.92 -1.83
C ALA A 576 13.00 -25.46 -0.41
N CYS A 577 13.20 -26.36 0.55
CA CYS A 577 13.03 -26.12 1.97
C CYS A 577 14.30 -26.62 2.67
N ASN A 578 15.27 -25.72 2.86
CA ASN A 578 16.61 -26.09 3.32
C ASN A 578 16.83 -25.59 4.74
N ALA A 579 17.21 -26.51 5.64
CA ALA A 579 17.68 -26.15 6.96
C ALA A 579 19.08 -25.52 6.89
N VAL A 580 19.30 -24.51 7.71
CA VAL A 580 20.58 -23.83 7.91
C VAL A 580 20.85 -23.80 9.40
N ASP A 581 21.84 -24.59 9.82
CA ASP A 581 22.26 -24.66 11.21
C ASP A 581 22.88 -23.33 11.65
N GLY A 582 22.46 -22.86 12.83
CA GLY A 582 22.98 -21.65 13.42
C GLY A 582 22.02 -21.06 14.45
N ASP A 583 22.60 -20.42 15.46
CA ASP A 583 21.91 -19.69 16.53
C ASP A 583 21.69 -18.21 16.18
N TRP A 584 22.22 -17.74 15.04
CA TRP A 584 21.93 -16.42 14.49
C TRP A 584 22.00 -16.41 12.96
N LEU A 585 21.35 -15.42 12.36
CA LEU A 585 21.41 -15.14 10.93
C LEU A 585 21.39 -13.64 10.72
N ASN A 586 22.13 -13.14 9.73
CA ASN A 586 22.06 -11.74 9.31
C ASN A 586 21.89 -11.64 7.78
N VAL A 587 20.97 -10.79 7.34
CA VAL A 587 20.75 -10.43 5.95
C VAL A 587 21.47 -9.11 5.68
N GLU A 588 22.54 -9.17 4.88
CA GLU A 588 23.24 -8.01 4.29
C GLU A 588 23.73 -6.93 5.28
N ASP A 589 24.04 -7.32 6.52
CA ASP A 589 24.36 -6.40 7.62
C ASP A 589 23.22 -5.39 7.90
N LYS A 590 21.97 -5.82 7.64
CA LYS A 590 20.75 -4.99 7.74
C LYS A 590 19.68 -5.58 8.65
N ILE A 591 19.38 -6.87 8.54
CA ILE A 591 18.39 -7.55 9.40
C ILE A 591 19.04 -8.74 10.08
N GLY A 592 19.05 -8.75 11.42
CA GLY A 592 19.49 -9.89 12.21
C GLY A 592 18.33 -10.71 12.75
N LEU A 593 18.50 -12.02 12.84
CA LEU A 593 17.56 -12.96 13.48
C LEU A 593 18.32 -13.81 14.50
N VAL A 594 17.76 -13.95 15.70
CA VAL A 594 18.32 -14.79 16.77
C VAL A 594 17.18 -15.57 17.44
N PRO A 595 17.05 -16.89 17.23
CA PRO A 595 16.15 -17.72 18.01
C PRO A 595 16.58 -17.74 19.48
N ILE A 596 15.62 -17.58 20.39
CA ILE A 596 15.84 -17.75 21.84
C ILE A 596 15.29 -19.10 22.30
N TYR A 597 14.12 -19.50 21.78
CA TYR A 597 13.58 -20.86 21.98
C TYR A 597 12.63 -21.25 20.84
N GLY A 598 12.35 -22.55 20.73
CA GLY A 598 11.34 -23.09 19.81
C GLY A 598 11.85 -23.41 18.40
N GLY A 599 13.15 -23.32 18.17
CA GLY A 599 13.81 -23.77 16.95
C GLY A 599 15.33 -23.74 17.09
N ASP A 600 16.00 -24.80 16.62
CA ASP A 600 17.45 -24.98 16.74
C ASP A 600 18.20 -24.62 15.44
N HIS A 601 17.45 -24.31 14.38
CA HIS A 601 17.97 -23.97 13.06
C HIS A 601 16.98 -23.08 12.31
N PHE A 602 17.47 -22.38 11.29
CA PHE A 602 16.63 -21.65 10.34
C PHE A 602 16.23 -22.55 9.18
N VAL A 603 15.08 -22.27 8.58
CA VAL A 603 14.61 -22.94 7.37
C VAL A 603 14.33 -21.88 6.31
N PHE A 604 14.96 -22.05 5.14
CA PHE A 604 14.67 -21.24 3.96
C PHE A 604 13.66 -21.95 3.08
N ASP A 605 12.46 -21.38 2.98
CA ASP A 605 11.42 -21.79 2.05
C ASP A 605 11.50 -20.92 0.78
N ARG A 606 11.88 -21.55 -0.33
CA ARG A 606 12.20 -20.90 -1.60
C ARG A 606 11.40 -21.51 -2.75
N SER A 607 11.04 -20.69 -3.73
CA SER A 607 10.26 -21.12 -4.90
C SER A 607 10.81 -20.54 -6.21
N PRO A 608 10.78 -21.29 -7.33
CA PRO A 608 11.09 -20.76 -8.66
C PRO A 608 10.02 -19.78 -9.15
N GLN A 609 8.88 -19.69 -8.45
CA GLN A 609 7.78 -18.80 -8.77
C GLN A 609 7.78 -17.59 -7.84
N ARG A 610 7.26 -16.48 -8.35
CA ARG A 610 6.99 -15.30 -7.53
C ARG A 610 5.83 -15.60 -6.57
N ARG A 611 5.92 -15.07 -5.35
CA ARG A 611 4.92 -15.27 -4.27
C ARG A 611 4.51 -13.97 -3.58
N GLY A 612 5.17 -12.84 -3.88
CA GLY A 612 4.88 -11.54 -3.28
C GLY A 612 3.48 -11.01 -3.61
N GLY A 613 2.58 -11.11 -2.61
CA GLY A 613 1.18 -10.69 -2.69
C GLY A 613 0.30 -11.55 -3.58
N ARG A 614 -1.01 -11.26 -3.58
CA ARG A 614 -2.05 -11.98 -4.36
C ARG A 614 -1.70 -12.17 -5.83
N TYR A 615 -0.98 -11.22 -6.42
CA TYR A 615 -0.62 -11.22 -7.84
C TYR A 615 0.80 -11.73 -8.09
N ALA A 616 1.45 -12.43 -7.15
CA ALA A 616 2.76 -13.06 -7.37
C ALA A 616 3.76 -12.09 -8.05
N SER A 617 3.93 -10.91 -7.44
CA SER A 617 4.61 -9.78 -8.08
C SER A 617 6.08 -9.62 -7.71
N LEU A 618 6.57 -10.42 -6.76
CA LEU A 618 7.97 -10.49 -6.35
C LEU A 618 8.39 -11.93 -6.08
N PHE A 619 9.64 -12.26 -6.36
CA PHE A 619 10.33 -13.39 -5.76
C PHE A 619 10.55 -13.09 -4.27
N VAL A 620 10.07 -13.99 -3.42
CA VAL A 620 10.15 -13.87 -1.97
C VAL A 620 10.62 -15.23 -1.46
N ASP A 621 11.80 -15.21 -0.84
CA ASP A 621 12.29 -16.29 0.00
C ASP A 621 11.68 -16.08 1.40
N GLU A 622 11.33 -17.14 2.12
CA GLU A 622 10.80 -17.02 3.49
C GLU A 622 11.80 -17.65 4.46
N ILE A 623 12.17 -16.92 5.52
CA ILE A 623 13.02 -17.43 6.60
C ILE A 623 12.12 -17.78 7.79
N CYS A 624 12.20 -19.03 8.24
CA CYS A 624 11.37 -19.59 9.29
C CYS A 624 12.19 -20.35 10.34
N LEU A 625 11.61 -20.66 11.49
CA LEU A 625 12.17 -21.65 12.44
C LEU A 625 11.51 -23.03 12.30
N GLN A 626 10.28 -23.06 11.78
CA GLN A 626 9.51 -24.27 11.51
C GLN A 626 8.81 -24.11 10.15
N VAL A 627 8.82 -25.16 9.33
CA VAL A 627 8.03 -25.25 8.09
C VAL A 627 7.43 -26.65 8.01
N GLU A 628 6.09 -26.74 7.96
CA GLU A 628 5.37 -27.98 7.70
C GLU A 628 4.43 -27.80 6.51
N ARG A 629 4.63 -28.58 5.43
CA ARG A 629 3.84 -28.51 4.19
C ARG A 629 2.98 -29.74 3.92
N THR A 630 3.10 -30.74 4.78
CA THR A 630 2.32 -31.97 4.70
C THR A 630 1.04 -31.83 5.51
N THR A 631 -0.04 -32.47 5.06
CA THR A 631 -1.28 -32.54 5.84
C THR A 631 -1.03 -33.28 7.17
N THR A 632 -1.04 -32.55 8.27
CA THR A 632 -0.79 -33.06 9.63
C THR A 632 -2.06 -32.97 10.46
N ARG A 633 -2.47 -34.10 11.05
CA ARG A 633 -3.58 -34.14 12.02
C ARG A 633 -3.15 -33.46 13.32
N ARG A 634 -3.97 -32.55 13.84
CA ARG A 634 -3.82 -31.89 15.15
C ARG A 634 -4.89 -32.39 16.10
N ALA A 635 -4.46 -32.98 17.22
CA ALA A 635 -5.33 -33.30 18.34
C ALA A 635 -5.73 -32.04 19.11
N PRO A 636 -6.81 -32.11 19.91
CA PRO A 636 -7.19 -30.98 20.74
C PRO A 636 -6.06 -30.59 21.70
N HIS A 637 -5.86 -29.28 21.88
CA HIS A 637 -4.77 -28.70 22.68
C HIS A 637 -3.34 -28.90 22.14
N ASP A 638 -3.15 -29.48 20.95
CA ASP A 638 -1.83 -29.58 20.34
C ASP A 638 -1.19 -28.20 20.21
N THR A 639 0.05 -28.07 20.67
CA THR A 639 0.88 -26.90 20.37
C THR A 639 1.39 -27.06 18.94
N ILE A 640 0.97 -26.16 18.05
CA ILE A 640 1.34 -26.14 16.63
C ILE A 640 2.66 -25.37 16.43
N CYS A 641 2.83 -24.28 17.18
CA CYS A 641 4.02 -23.41 17.16
C CYS A 641 4.19 -22.81 18.57
N ASP A 642 5.42 -22.75 19.08
CA ASP A 642 5.79 -22.02 20.30
C ASP A 642 7.23 -21.55 20.17
N VAL A 643 7.42 -20.31 19.72
CA VAL A 643 8.74 -19.74 19.45
C VAL A 643 8.92 -18.36 20.07
N GLY A 644 10.14 -18.08 20.50
CA GLY A 644 10.58 -16.76 20.94
C GLY A 644 11.88 -16.40 20.22
N PHE A 645 11.91 -15.24 19.59
CA PHE A 645 13.07 -14.81 18.79
C PHE A 645 13.24 -13.29 18.80
N VAL A 646 14.44 -12.87 18.43
CA VAL A 646 14.82 -11.47 18.25
C VAL A 646 14.97 -11.18 16.77
N VAL A 647 14.47 -10.01 16.34
CA VAL A 647 14.71 -9.42 15.02
C VAL A 647 15.39 -8.08 15.23
N THR A 648 16.54 -7.86 14.61
CA THR A 648 17.26 -6.59 14.70
C THR A 648 17.32 -5.86 13.37
N SER A 649 17.50 -4.55 13.46
CA SER A 649 17.53 -3.62 12.34
C SER A 649 18.81 -2.80 12.37
N GLY A 650 19.51 -2.72 11.25
CA GLY A 650 20.71 -1.88 11.09
C GLY A 650 21.93 -2.35 11.88
N LEU A 651 21.99 -3.64 12.24
CA LEU A 651 23.15 -4.27 12.88
C LEU A 651 23.90 -5.15 11.89
N ASP A 652 25.23 -5.12 11.96
CA ASP A 652 26.07 -6.02 11.20
C ASP A 652 26.08 -7.45 11.75
N SER A 653 26.60 -8.38 10.96
CA SER A 653 26.67 -9.79 11.32
C SER A 653 27.50 -10.07 12.59
N LEU A 654 28.50 -9.25 12.91
CA LEU A 654 29.28 -9.40 14.13
C LEU A 654 28.47 -9.00 15.36
N ALA A 655 27.81 -7.85 15.33
CA ALA A 655 26.92 -7.39 16.39
C ALA A 655 25.77 -8.38 16.61
N VAL A 656 25.16 -8.90 15.54
CA VAL A 656 24.11 -9.92 15.63
C VAL A 656 24.63 -11.20 16.27
N SER A 657 25.84 -11.65 15.95
CA SER A 657 26.45 -12.85 16.56
C SER A 657 26.72 -12.73 18.07
N GLN A 658 26.68 -11.52 18.62
CA GLN A 658 26.90 -11.24 20.05
C GLN A 658 25.59 -11.10 20.83
N ILE A 659 24.46 -11.06 20.14
CA ILE A 659 23.16 -11.01 20.80
C ILE A 659 22.92 -12.34 21.51
N SER A 660 22.58 -12.23 22.78
CA SER A 660 22.17 -13.35 23.61
C SER A 660 20.87 -13.02 24.32
N GLY A 661 20.09 -14.05 24.58
CA GLY A 661 18.86 -13.94 25.34
C GLY A 661 18.50 -15.26 25.98
N ASP A 662 17.63 -15.18 26.99
CA ASP A 662 17.21 -16.31 27.79
C ASP A 662 15.68 -16.44 27.76
N SER A 663 15.19 -17.67 27.65
CA SER A 663 13.76 -17.96 27.84
C SER A 663 13.40 -17.81 29.32
N LEU A 664 12.29 -17.12 29.60
CA LEU A 664 11.75 -16.95 30.95
C LEU A 664 10.59 -17.94 31.15
N ILE A 665 10.77 -18.84 32.11
CA ILE A 665 9.80 -19.90 32.42
C ILE A 665 8.91 -19.46 33.58
N PHE A 666 7.60 -19.61 33.42
CA PHE A 666 6.61 -19.23 34.41
C PHE A 666 5.70 -20.42 34.77
N GLU A 667 5.29 -20.50 36.03
CA GLU A 667 4.40 -21.58 36.52
C GLU A 667 2.97 -21.52 35.93
N PRO A 668 2.42 -20.35 35.52
CA PRO A 668 1.26 -20.33 34.62
C PRO A 668 1.66 -20.69 33.18
N VAL A 669 1.22 -21.86 32.70
CA VAL A 669 1.51 -22.38 31.34
C VAL A 669 1.06 -21.44 30.22
N GLY A 670 0.17 -20.48 30.48
CA GLY A 670 -0.28 -19.48 29.51
C GLY A 670 0.64 -18.26 29.38
N VAL A 671 1.74 -18.18 30.14
CA VAL A 671 2.68 -17.06 30.10
C VAL A 671 3.95 -17.46 29.33
N ARG A 672 4.44 -16.57 28.49
CA ARG A 672 5.72 -16.69 27.79
C ARG A 672 6.56 -15.46 28.06
N GLY A 673 7.88 -15.63 28.14
CA GLY A 673 8.78 -14.51 28.18
C GLY A 673 10.16 -14.81 27.64
N VAL A 674 10.81 -13.75 27.20
CA VAL A 674 12.19 -13.75 26.70
C VAL A 674 12.88 -12.55 27.32
N SER A 675 14.13 -12.73 27.74
CA SER A 675 15.02 -11.63 28.04
C SER A 675 16.13 -11.50 27.00
N VAL A 676 16.56 -10.27 26.72
CA VAL A 676 17.61 -9.96 25.75
C VAL A 676 18.39 -8.72 26.24
N LEU A 677 19.68 -8.68 25.96
CA LEU A 677 20.48 -7.46 26.13
C LEU A 677 20.25 -6.52 24.94
N GLY A 678 19.68 -5.35 25.19
CA GLY A 678 19.51 -4.30 24.18
C GLY A 678 20.84 -3.71 23.73
N GLN A 679 20.83 -3.03 22.58
CA GLN A 679 22.02 -2.37 22.03
C GLN A 679 22.45 -1.11 22.83
N ASP A 680 21.58 -0.63 23.72
CA ASP A 680 21.87 0.39 24.73
C ASP A 680 22.56 -0.18 25.99
N GLY A 681 22.79 -1.50 26.04
CA GLY A 681 23.39 -2.19 27.18
C GLY A 681 22.41 -2.48 28.33
N VAL A 682 21.13 -2.18 28.17
CA VAL A 682 20.08 -2.49 29.16
C VAL A 682 19.50 -3.86 28.86
N ARG A 683 19.32 -4.69 29.90
CA ARG A 683 18.62 -5.96 29.74
C ARG A 683 17.11 -5.73 29.78
N TYR A 684 16.42 -6.22 28.76
CA TYR A 684 14.97 -6.14 28.62
C TYR A 684 14.33 -7.52 28.70
N ALA A 685 13.16 -7.60 29.31
CA ALA A 685 12.29 -8.76 29.29
C ALA A 685 10.96 -8.43 28.63
N LEU A 686 10.59 -9.17 27.57
CA LEU A 686 9.23 -9.21 27.05
C LEU A 686 8.50 -10.35 27.75
N VAL A 687 7.40 -10.05 28.44
CA VAL A 687 6.54 -11.07 29.06
C VAL A 687 5.11 -10.88 28.61
N ALA A 688 4.49 -11.96 28.13
CA ALA A 688 3.15 -11.97 27.56
C ALA A 688 2.24 -12.99 28.27
N ASN A 689 1.05 -12.55 28.66
CA ASN A 689 0.00 -13.41 29.17
C ASN A 689 -0.97 -13.79 28.04
N PHE A 690 -0.80 -14.99 27.49
CA PHE A 690 -1.69 -15.55 26.47
C PHE A 690 -2.94 -16.24 27.07
N GLY A 691 -3.02 -16.34 28.39
CA GLY A 691 -4.14 -16.94 29.11
C GLY A 691 -5.44 -16.14 29.02
N ALA A 692 -6.42 -16.59 29.80
CA ALA A 692 -7.75 -15.98 29.92
C ALA A 692 -7.94 -15.21 31.25
N GLU A 693 -7.01 -15.37 32.19
CA GLU A 693 -7.06 -14.74 33.51
C GLU A 693 -5.83 -13.85 33.71
N ASP A 694 -5.98 -12.84 34.56
CA ASP A 694 -4.88 -11.99 34.99
C ASP A 694 -3.91 -12.81 35.84
N VAL A 695 -2.61 -12.56 35.67
CA VAL A 695 -1.56 -13.31 36.36
C VAL A 695 -0.53 -12.35 36.97
N ALA A 696 0.04 -12.75 38.10
CA ALA A 696 1.22 -12.13 38.67
C ALA A 696 2.41 -13.05 38.46
N VAL A 697 3.49 -12.53 37.88
CA VAL A 697 4.73 -13.26 37.64
C VAL A 697 5.91 -12.47 38.19
N GLU A 698 6.98 -13.16 38.56
CA GLU A 698 8.21 -12.54 39.02
C GLU A 698 9.22 -12.44 37.87
N VAL A 699 9.75 -11.25 37.63
CA VAL A 699 10.83 -10.99 36.66
C VAL A 699 11.92 -10.23 37.39
N TRP A 700 13.10 -10.85 37.51
CA TRP A 700 14.26 -10.30 38.23
C TRP A 700 13.94 -9.76 39.64
N GLY A 701 13.15 -10.51 40.41
CA GLY A 701 12.74 -10.14 41.76
C GLY A 701 11.65 -9.06 41.83
N ARG A 702 11.13 -8.59 40.69
CA ARG A 702 9.98 -7.66 40.62
C ARG A 702 8.71 -8.43 40.30
N GLN A 703 7.66 -8.21 41.08
CA GLN A 703 6.31 -8.70 40.78
C GLN A 703 5.69 -7.86 39.66
N VAL A 704 5.23 -8.53 38.60
CA VAL A 704 4.61 -7.92 37.43
C VAL A 704 3.23 -8.53 37.24
N VAL A 705 2.21 -7.68 37.24
CA VAL A 705 0.82 -8.07 36.97
C VAL A 705 0.53 -7.87 35.49
N LEU A 706 0.08 -8.93 34.83
CA LEU A 706 -0.27 -8.97 33.42
C LEU A 706 -1.75 -9.32 33.27
N ALA A 707 -2.51 -8.40 32.70
CA ALA A 707 -3.89 -8.69 32.35
C ALA A 707 -3.96 -9.73 31.24
N ALA A 708 -5.05 -10.50 31.17
CA ALA A 708 -5.25 -11.49 30.12
C ALA A 708 -5.12 -10.88 28.71
N GLY A 709 -4.27 -11.48 27.86
CA GLY A 709 -4.05 -11.01 26.49
C GLY A 709 -3.13 -9.78 26.37
N THR A 710 -2.42 -9.39 27.43
CA THR A 710 -1.47 -8.26 27.41
C THR A 710 -0.03 -8.73 27.49
N ALA A 711 0.90 -7.84 27.12
CA ALA A 711 2.33 -8.05 27.29
C ALA A 711 2.98 -6.76 27.83
N ARG A 712 4.14 -6.91 28.47
CA ARG A 712 4.95 -5.80 28.97
C ARG A 712 6.42 -5.98 28.62
N VAL A 713 7.08 -4.86 28.40
CA VAL A 713 8.54 -4.75 28.38
C VAL A 713 9.01 -4.26 29.74
N ILE A 714 9.99 -4.94 30.32
CA ILE A 714 10.57 -4.65 31.64
C ILE A 714 12.07 -4.46 31.45
N ALA A 715 12.63 -3.37 31.96
CA ALA A 715 14.07 -3.13 32.01
C ALA A 715 14.65 -3.53 33.38
N GLU A 716 15.83 -4.16 33.40
CA GLU A 716 16.52 -4.60 34.62
C GLU A 716 16.94 -3.41 35.51
#